data_AF-A0A951VVL7-F1
#
_entry.id   AF-A0A951VVL7-F1
#
_cell.length_a   1.000
_cell.length_b   1.000
_cell.length_c   1.000
_cell.angle_alpha   90.00
_cell.angle_beta   90.00
_cell.angle_gamma   90.00
#
_symmetry.space_group_name_H-M   'P 1'
#
loop_
_entity.id
_entity.type
_entity.pdbx_description
1 polymer ?
#
loop_
_entity_poly.entity_id
_entity_poly.type
_entity_poly.pdbx_seq_one_letter_code
_entity_poly.pdbx_strand_id
1 'polypeptide(L)'
;MNRLIVRTIIIVASIALSMVLLWPNLAVRDVRIVFLDYFRDSNGQRIEVTNEAVQSFLSDKKTGLLAFFPDSVCRVESSNSRNCIVSSRFVTATQVNELVQANPHLLEDRATVILPHAIEKFFKFLSIEDVKRLSLKLGLDLQGGMRAVFQADYDTYLENLKEKYDPLTRDLQQQLQSGKLNAEEKANAEARLKEIERALNLTDARKNELLGEALRIIEKRLMGQNLTEPELRIQPSSYTIAVDLPGVANSTQVLDIIKDTVTVEYRIVNDAASARFDTIEAQEILAKIQAIYRADRPDTFEVKKLIAEAAKQAGLKDEEGRLFLHWRKSRSGSGVSLPREFRVLGPVILDGSDMTDARAMLTGDSPYYQISFTLSEEGAKKFGDITRENIGKRLAILWGDRVASDPVIQTPIVGGRGQITGQFDMNEANDVANVIREGALPLPLDILSVSFIGPSLGKQSIEKGIYAVVVGFIIVNVFILLYYRVAGIIAVIALFLNMVILTALLSLLEFTLTLPGFAGLILTLGMAVDANVIIFERIREELRDGKSIQVAIESGFDSSFWTILDANVTTLITAVILYYNGDGPIQGFALTLFFGLVTSMYTALYVSKYCFDVLADGLGMKWIPIGGVKREKNK
;
A
#
# COMPACT_ATOMS: atom_id res chain seq x y z
N MET A 1 -0.42 46.04 12.49
CA MET A 1 0.08 45.24 11.34
C MET A 1 -0.97 45.30 10.24
N ASN A 2 -0.64 45.85 9.08
CA ASN A 2 -1.63 46.17 8.04
C ASN A 2 -2.37 44.88 7.63
N ARG A 3 -3.72 44.85 7.66
CA ARG A 3 -4.51 43.64 7.31
C ARG A 3 -4.10 43.07 5.95
N LEU A 4 -3.69 43.95 5.03
CA LEU A 4 -3.14 43.60 3.72
C LEU A 4 -1.83 42.81 3.79
N ILE A 5 -0.92 43.15 4.70
CA ILE A 5 0.39 42.47 4.86
C ILE A 5 0.17 41.04 5.36
N VAL A 6 -0.72 40.86 6.34
CA VAL A 6 -1.05 39.52 6.87
C VAL A 6 -1.66 38.64 5.78
N ARG A 7 -2.62 39.18 5.01
CA ARG A 7 -3.21 38.48 3.85
C ARG A 7 -2.17 38.12 2.79
N THR A 8 -1.25 39.04 2.49
CA THR A 8 -0.15 38.83 1.54
C THR A 8 0.74 37.68 1.99
N ILE A 9 1.16 37.67 3.26
CA ILE A 9 2.02 36.61 3.81
C ILE A 9 1.34 35.26 3.70
N ILE A 10 0.03 35.17 4.03
CA ILE A 10 -0.73 33.91 3.97
C ILE A 10 -0.83 33.40 2.53
N ILE A 11 -1.12 34.27 1.55
CA ILE A 11 -1.24 33.87 0.14
C ILE A 11 0.13 33.47 -0.43
N VAL A 12 1.18 34.25 -0.17
CA VAL A 12 2.52 33.90 -0.65
C VAL A 12 3.01 32.60 -0.02
N ALA A 13 2.75 32.38 1.27
CA ALA A 13 3.08 31.14 1.96
C ALA A 13 2.30 29.94 1.40
N SER A 14 1.00 30.09 1.11
CA SER A 14 0.20 29.00 0.54
C SER A 14 0.68 28.64 -0.88
N ILE A 15 0.98 29.63 -1.72
CA ILE A 15 1.54 29.41 -3.07
C ILE A 15 2.90 28.74 -2.99
N ALA A 16 3.80 29.26 -2.14
CA ALA A 16 5.14 28.70 -1.98
C ALA A 16 5.07 27.24 -1.50
N LEU A 17 4.21 26.95 -0.52
CA LEU A 17 4.00 25.59 -0.03
C LEU A 17 3.46 24.68 -1.13
N SER A 18 2.43 25.11 -1.88
CA SER A 18 1.88 24.31 -2.97
C SER A 18 2.90 24.03 -4.07
N MET A 19 3.72 25.02 -4.44
CA MET A 19 4.81 24.84 -5.41
C MET A 19 5.87 23.86 -4.91
N VAL A 20 6.26 23.94 -3.63
CA VAL A 20 7.21 23.00 -3.02
C VAL A 20 6.64 21.58 -3.02
N LEU A 21 5.36 21.41 -2.68
CA LEU A 21 4.69 20.11 -2.68
C LEU A 21 4.56 19.51 -4.10
N LEU A 22 4.37 20.34 -5.12
CA LEU A 22 4.26 19.91 -6.51
C LEU A 22 5.62 19.72 -7.21
N TRP A 23 6.68 20.32 -6.68
CA TRP A 23 8.00 20.28 -7.30
C TRP A 23 8.48 18.85 -7.61
N PRO A 24 8.30 17.83 -6.74
CA PRO A 24 8.63 16.44 -7.07
C PRO A 24 7.94 15.88 -8.31
N ASN A 25 6.78 16.42 -8.71
CA ASN A 25 6.06 16.02 -9.93
C ASN A 25 6.56 16.72 -11.20
N LEU A 26 7.15 17.91 -11.07
CA LEU A 26 7.61 18.74 -12.19
C LEU A 26 9.12 18.66 -12.43
N ALA A 27 9.87 18.35 -11.37
CA ALA A 27 11.32 18.27 -11.40
C ALA A 27 11.81 17.07 -12.22
N VAL A 28 13.08 17.15 -12.61
CA VAL A 28 13.79 15.98 -13.12
C VAL A 28 13.88 14.95 -11.99
N ARG A 29 13.41 13.74 -12.27
CA ARG A 29 13.51 12.60 -11.36
C ARG A 29 14.58 11.66 -11.86
N ASP A 30 15.29 11.07 -10.91
CA ASP A 30 16.27 10.04 -11.15
C ASP A 30 15.58 8.68 -11.03
N VAL A 31 15.58 7.93 -12.13
CA VAL A 31 15.14 6.54 -12.18
C VAL A 31 16.38 5.69 -12.12
N ARG A 32 16.48 4.86 -11.09
CA ARG A 32 17.46 3.79 -11.09
C ARG A 32 16.89 2.69 -11.96
N ILE A 33 17.61 2.31 -13.00
CA ILE A 33 17.32 1.14 -13.83
C ILE A 33 18.36 0.10 -13.50
N VAL A 34 17.92 -1.11 -13.21
CA VAL A 34 18.80 -2.24 -12.90
C VAL A 34 18.60 -3.31 -13.95
N PHE A 35 19.70 -3.76 -14.52
CA PHE A 35 19.73 -4.80 -15.54
C PHE A 35 19.97 -6.15 -14.90
N LEU A 36 19.29 -7.16 -15.42
CA LEU A 36 19.45 -8.53 -14.95
C LEU A 36 20.83 -9.08 -15.26
N ASP A 37 21.29 -10.01 -14.41
CA ASP A 37 22.44 -10.84 -14.72
C ASP A 37 22.12 -11.87 -15.81
N TYR A 38 20.93 -12.46 -15.70
CA TYR A 38 20.40 -13.49 -16.59
C TYR A 38 18.87 -13.53 -16.51
N PHE A 39 18.24 -14.15 -17.51
CA PHE A 39 16.83 -14.50 -17.49
C PHE A 39 16.65 -15.95 -17.93
N ARG A 40 15.46 -16.51 -17.72
CA ARG A 40 15.10 -17.86 -18.19
C ARG A 40 14.13 -17.78 -19.35
N ASP A 41 14.36 -18.61 -20.37
CA ASP A 41 13.42 -18.78 -21.48
C ASP A 41 12.21 -19.65 -21.07
N SER A 42 11.24 -19.81 -21.98
CA SER A 42 10.06 -20.66 -21.77
C SER A 42 10.38 -22.13 -21.48
N ASN A 43 11.59 -22.58 -21.74
CA ASN A 43 12.08 -23.94 -21.49
C ASN A 43 12.90 -24.04 -20.20
N GLY A 44 13.03 -22.94 -19.45
CA GLY A 44 13.77 -22.86 -18.20
C GLY A 44 15.29 -22.78 -18.35
N GLN A 45 15.82 -22.57 -19.58
CA GLN A 45 17.25 -22.38 -19.81
C GLN A 45 17.69 -20.98 -19.41
N ARG A 46 18.83 -20.89 -18.70
CA ARG A 46 19.45 -19.65 -18.26
C ARG A 46 20.17 -18.98 -19.43
N ILE A 47 19.78 -17.75 -19.75
CA ILE A 47 20.39 -16.90 -20.77
C ILE A 47 20.98 -15.68 -20.07
N GLU A 48 22.30 -15.50 -20.19
CA GLU A 48 22.97 -14.32 -19.63
C GLU A 48 22.61 -13.06 -20.42
N VAL A 49 22.41 -11.96 -19.69
CA VAL A 49 22.21 -10.65 -20.32
C VAL A 49 23.57 -10.11 -20.73
N THR A 50 23.79 -9.98 -22.04
CA THR A 50 25.03 -9.46 -22.59
C THR A 50 25.08 -7.93 -22.54
N ASN A 51 26.29 -7.37 -22.47
CA ASN A 51 26.50 -5.92 -22.57
C ASN A 51 25.96 -5.36 -23.90
N GLU A 52 25.99 -6.15 -24.97
CA GLU A 52 25.42 -5.78 -26.27
C GLU A 52 23.89 -5.64 -26.21
N ALA A 53 23.19 -6.54 -25.51
CA ALA A 53 21.74 -6.45 -25.31
C ALA A 53 21.37 -5.20 -24.51
N VAL A 54 22.15 -4.87 -23.47
CA VAL A 54 21.98 -3.63 -22.69
C VAL A 54 22.20 -2.40 -23.57
N GLN A 55 23.30 -2.35 -24.35
CA GLN A 55 23.57 -1.21 -25.24
C GLN A 55 22.53 -1.05 -26.34
N SER A 56 22.04 -2.18 -26.90
CA SER A 56 20.93 -2.17 -27.86
C SER A 56 19.66 -1.59 -27.22
N PHE A 57 19.33 -1.99 -25.99
CA PHE A 57 18.20 -1.42 -25.27
C PHE A 57 18.37 0.07 -24.94
N LEU A 58 19.57 0.50 -24.55
CA LEU A 58 19.83 1.91 -24.22
C LEU A 58 19.74 2.83 -25.44
N SER A 59 20.05 2.33 -26.63
CA SER A 59 20.06 3.10 -27.88
C SER A 59 18.79 2.94 -28.73
N ASP A 60 17.94 1.97 -28.43
CA ASP A 60 16.72 1.70 -29.18
C ASP A 60 15.59 2.69 -28.83
N LYS A 61 15.06 3.32 -29.88
CA LYS A 61 13.97 4.31 -29.83
C LYS A 61 12.57 3.70 -29.95
N LYS A 62 12.44 2.42 -30.32
CA LYS A 62 11.13 1.78 -30.52
C LYS A 62 10.70 0.90 -29.36
N THR A 63 11.60 0.10 -28.80
CA THR A 63 11.31 -0.85 -27.72
C THR A 63 12.22 -0.70 -26.50
N GLY A 64 13.32 0.03 -26.64
CA GLY A 64 14.30 0.27 -25.59
C GLY A 64 14.05 1.50 -24.71
N LEU A 65 15.07 1.90 -23.97
CA LEU A 65 15.01 2.99 -22.99
C LEU A 65 14.46 4.30 -23.58
N LEU A 66 14.89 4.64 -24.80
CA LEU A 66 14.53 5.91 -25.44
C LEU A 66 13.07 5.93 -25.94
N ALA A 67 12.40 4.77 -26.01
CA ALA A 67 10.97 4.72 -26.27
C ALA A 67 10.16 5.25 -25.07
N PHE A 68 10.68 5.04 -23.86
CA PHE A 68 10.05 5.47 -22.62
C PHE A 68 10.59 6.83 -22.16
N PHE A 69 11.89 7.07 -22.25
CA PHE A 69 12.53 8.31 -21.79
C PHE A 69 13.28 8.99 -22.96
N PRO A 70 12.55 9.72 -23.83
CA PRO A 70 13.16 10.47 -24.92
C PRO A 70 14.08 11.55 -24.32
N ASP A 71 15.31 11.63 -24.83
CA ASP A 71 16.38 12.55 -24.38
C ASP A 71 17.10 12.20 -23.07
N SER A 72 16.84 11.02 -22.50
CA SER A 72 17.51 10.59 -21.29
C SER A 72 18.86 9.91 -21.59
N VAL A 73 19.85 10.16 -20.72
CA VAL A 73 21.16 9.51 -20.79
C VAL A 73 21.35 8.68 -19.53
N CYS A 74 21.56 7.38 -19.74
CA CYS A 74 21.89 6.41 -18.70
C CYS A 74 23.30 6.69 -18.16
N ARG A 75 23.37 7.23 -16.94
CA ARG A 75 24.62 7.45 -16.20
C ARG A 75 24.91 6.21 -15.37
N VAL A 76 25.96 5.48 -15.75
CA VAL A 76 26.38 4.26 -15.04
C VAL A 76 27.04 4.65 -13.71
N GLU A 77 26.63 4.00 -12.62
CA GLU A 77 27.09 4.33 -11.25
C GLU A 77 28.55 3.87 -11.00
N SER A 78 28.99 2.81 -11.69
CA SER A 78 30.37 2.28 -11.71
C SER A 78 30.62 1.50 -13.01
N SER A 79 31.88 1.42 -13.51
CA SER A 79 32.20 0.72 -14.77
C SER A 79 31.84 -0.78 -14.77
N ASN A 80 31.51 -1.33 -13.61
CA ASN A 80 31.13 -2.73 -13.40
C ASN A 80 29.72 -2.90 -12.80
N SER A 81 28.94 -1.82 -12.65
CA SER A 81 27.59 -1.88 -12.09
C SER A 81 26.56 -2.10 -13.20
N ARG A 82 25.70 -3.11 -13.04
CA ARG A 82 24.55 -3.38 -13.92
C ARG A 82 23.38 -2.45 -13.65
N ASN A 83 23.66 -1.24 -13.20
CA ASN A 83 22.63 -0.26 -12.93
C ASN A 83 22.99 1.06 -13.59
N CYS A 84 21.98 1.81 -13.98
CA CYS A 84 22.18 3.17 -14.39
C CYS A 84 21.08 4.09 -13.92
N ILE A 85 21.46 5.34 -13.77
CA ILE A 85 20.56 6.39 -13.36
C ILE A 85 20.15 7.15 -14.60
N VAL A 86 18.85 7.20 -14.81
CA VAL A 86 18.20 7.89 -15.91
C VAL A 86 17.48 9.08 -15.33
N SER A 87 17.97 10.28 -15.65
CA SER A 87 17.33 11.53 -15.24
C SER A 87 16.33 11.94 -16.31
N SER A 88 15.04 11.96 -15.99
CA SER A 88 13.97 12.39 -16.90
C SER A 88 12.93 13.25 -16.19
N ARG A 89 12.19 14.05 -16.95
CA ARG A 89 11.03 14.82 -16.45
C ARG A 89 9.76 13.99 -16.57
N PHE A 90 8.77 14.28 -15.74
CA PHE A 90 7.44 13.64 -15.75
C PHE A 90 7.48 12.12 -15.65
N VAL A 91 8.47 11.57 -14.95
CA VAL A 91 8.58 10.13 -14.71
C VAL A 91 7.43 9.69 -13.82
N THR A 92 6.61 8.78 -14.33
CA THR A 92 5.54 8.14 -13.55
C THR A 92 5.95 6.73 -13.15
N ALA A 93 5.40 6.23 -12.03
CA ALA A 93 5.59 4.84 -11.63
C ALA A 93 5.11 3.89 -12.75
N THR A 94 4.00 4.21 -13.43
CA THR A 94 3.48 3.47 -14.57
C THR A 94 4.51 3.32 -15.68
N GLN A 95 5.18 4.40 -16.07
CA GLN A 95 6.15 4.40 -17.15
C GLN A 95 7.37 3.53 -16.83
N VAL A 96 7.79 3.51 -15.56
CA VAL A 96 8.84 2.62 -15.07
C VAL A 96 8.38 1.17 -15.09
N ASN A 97 7.13 0.90 -14.67
CA ASN A 97 6.57 -0.44 -14.70
C ASN A 97 6.37 -0.98 -16.12
N GLU A 98 5.85 -0.17 -17.05
CA GLU A 98 5.71 -0.54 -18.46
C GLU A 98 7.07 -0.85 -19.09
N LEU A 99 8.10 -0.06 -18.76
CA LEU A 99 9.47 -0.31 -19.19
C LEU A 99 9.96 -1.70 -18.75
N VAL A 100 9.77 -2.01 -17.47
CA VAL A 100 10.14 -3.30 -16.87
C VAL A 100 9.34 -4.44 -17.49
N GLN A 101 8.03 -4.28 -17.66
CA GLN A 101 7.14 -5.30 -18.19
C GLN A 101 7.33 -5.56 -19.69
N ALA A 102 7.70 -4.53 -20.46
CA ALA A 102 8.05 -4.69 -21.86
C ALA A 102 9.41 -5.39 -22.03
N ASN A 103 10.27 -5.33 -21.01
CA ASN A 103 11.62 -5.89 -21.02
C ASN A 103 11.88 -6.82 -19.81
N PRO A 104 11.02 -7.83 -19.56
CA PRO A 104 11.10 -8.64 -18.34
C PRO A 104 12.34 -9.55 -18.31
N HIS A 105 12.92 -9.78 -19.49
CA HIS A 105 14.15 -10.54 -19.72
C HIS A 105 15.43 -9.71 -19.55
N LEU A 106 15.30 -8.38 -19.44
CA LEU A 106 16.44 -7.48 -19.39
C LEU A 106 16.50 -6.67 -18.10
N LEU A 107 15.35 -6.26 -17.57
CA LEU A 107 15.25 -5.33 -16.45
C LEU A 107 14.83 -6.00 -15.15
N GLU A 108 15.40 -5.49 -14.08
CA GLU A 108 15.07 -5.90 -12.73
C GLU A 108 14.01 -4.98 -12.11
N ASP A 109 12.78 -5.49 -12.04
CA ASP A 109 11.57 -4.87 -11.50
C ASP A 109 11.75 -4.23 -10.10
N ARG A 110 12.09 -5.01 -9.07
CA ARG A 110 12.20 -4.51 -7.69
C ARG A 110 13.27 -3.43 -7.49
N ALA A 111 14.34 -3.48 -8.27
CA ALA A 111 15.46 -2.56 -8.13
C ALA A 111 15.34 -1.37 -9.10
N THR A 112 14.49 -1.47 -10.11
CA THR A 112 14.20 -0.39 -11.07
C THR A 112 13.13 0.53 -10.49
N VAL A 113 13.56 1.52 -9.73
CA VAL A 113 12.67 2.39 -8.96
C VAL A 113 12.97 3.87 -9.18
N ILE A 114 11.95 4.69 -8.97
CA ILE A 114 12.08 6.14 -8.92
C ILE A 114 12.71 6.52 -7.58
N LEU A 115 13.85 7.22 -7.63
CA LEU A 115 14.53 7.64 -6.42
C LEU A 115 13.77 8.81 -5.74
N PRO A 116 13.75 8.85 -4.40
CA PRO A 116 13.09 9.91 -3.66
C PRO A 116 13.81 11.24 -3.87
N HIS A 117 13.04 12.28 -4.15
CA HIS A 117 13.55 13.63 -4.38
C HIS A 117 14.01 14.27 -3.05
N ALA A 118 14.88 15.29 -3.13
CA ALA A 118 15.39 15.98 -1.94
C ALA A 118 14.26 16.57 -1.07
N ILE A 119 13.18 17.04 -1.70
CA ILE A 119 12.00 17.56 -1.01
C ILE A 119 11.23 16.46 -0.27
N GLU A 120 11.06 15.29 -0.89
CA GLU A 120 10.42 14.13 -0.24
C GLU A 120 11.23 13.72 1.00
N LYS A 121 12.57 13.71 0.90
CA LYS A 121 13.47 13.46 2.04
C LYS A 121 13.35 14.52 3.14
N PHE A 122 13.16 15.79 2.79
CA PHE A 122 12.96 16.88 3.76
C PHE A 122 11.67 16.70 4.56
N PHE A 123 10.57 16.27 3.91
CA PHE A 123 9.29 16.00 4.56
C PHE A 123 9.21 14.65 5.26
N LYS A 124 10.32 13.92 5.40
CA LYS A 124 10.37 12.63 6.11
C LYS A 124 9.84 12.70 7.54
N PHE A 125 9.93 13.85 8.21
CA PHE A 125 9.42 14.03 9.58
C PHE A 125 7.89 13.88 9.72
N LEU A 126 7.14 13.99 8.63
CA LEU A 126 5.68 13.81 8.62
C LEU A 126 5.25 12.33 8.60
N SER A 127 6.19 11.39 8.52
CA SER A 127 5.92 9.96 8.38
C SER A 127 6.80 9.12 9.32
N ILE A 128 6.20 8.09 9.93
CA ILE A 128 6.79 7.33 11.04
C ILE A 128 7.61 6.13 10.53
N GLU A 129 7.34 5.63 9.31
CA GLU A 129 7.96 4.40 8.79
C GLU A 129 8.68 4.61 7.43
N ASP A 130 8.15 5.41 6.49
CA ASP A 130 8.74 5.61 5.16
C ASP A 130 8.68 7.05 4.61
N VAL A 131 9.56 7.37 3.66
CA VAL A 131 9.55 8.67 2.94
C VAL A 131 8.31 8.72 2.03
N LYS A 132 7.31 9.53 2.40
CA LYS A 132 6.13 9.77 1.57
C LYS A 132 6.53 10.25 0.18
N ARG A 133 6.04 9.57 -0.86
CA ARG A 133 6.24 9.99 -2.24
C ARG A 133 5.20 11.05 -2.55
N LEU A 134 5.64 12.28 -2.80
CA LEU A 134 4.79 13.41 -3.21
C LEU A 134 4.38 13.28 -4.68
N SER A 135 4.19 12.06 -5.17
CA SER A 135 3.75 11.78 -6.54
C SER A 135 2.26 11.52 -6.57
N LEU A 136 1.53 12.12 -7.52
CA LEU A 136 0.16 11.72 -7.83
C LEU A 136 0.15 10.26 -8.30
N LYS A 137 -0.49 9.39 -7.52
CA LYS A 137 -0.74 8.01 -7.92
C LYS A 137 -1.89 8.00 -8.91
N LEU A 138 -1.85 7.15 -9.93
CA LEU A 138 -2.95 6.96 -10.87
C LEU A 138 -3.62 5.63 -10.54
N GLY A 139 -4.95 5.61 -10.55
CA GLY A 139 -5.72 4.42 -10.25
C GLY A 139 -5.70 3.40 -11.39
N LEU A 140 -6.22 2.20 -11.09
CA LEU A 140 -6.28 1.10 -12.03
C LEU A 140 -7.03 1.44 -13.33
N ASP A 141 -8.07 2.27 -13.26
CA ASP A 141 -8.83 2.73 -14.43
C ASP A 141 -7.98 3.57 -15.41
N LEU A 142 -6.88 4.15 -14.92
CA LEU A 142 -5.98 5.00 -15.69
C LEU A 142 -4.69 4.27 -16.10
N GLN A 143 -4.18 3.37 -15.25
CA GLN A 143 -2.93 2.63 -15.50
C GLN A 143 -3.15 1.23 -16.11
N GLY A 144 -4.35 0.67 -15.97
CA GLY A 144 -4.61 -0.74 -16.21
C GLY A 144 -4.11 -1.65 -15.08
N GLY A 145 -4.56 -2.90 -15.09
CA GLY A 145 -4.21 -3.94 -14.13
C GLY A 145 -5.41 -4.75 -13.66
N MET A 146 -5.29 -5.35 -12.47
CA MET A 146 -6.30 -6.21 -11.86
C MET A 146 -6.93 -5.56 -10.64
N ARG A 147 -8.25 -5.70 -10.50
CA ARG A 147 -9.00 -5.45 -9.27
C ARG A 147 -9.67 -6.74 -8.83
N ALA A 148 -9.42 -7.18 -7.61
CA ALA A 148 -10.07 -8.33 -7.00
C ALA A 148 -10.75 -7.93 -5.69
N VAL A 149 -12.03 -8.30 -5.54
CA VAL A 149 -12.79 -8.04 -4.32
C VAL A 149 -13.06 -9.39 -3.64
N PHE A 150 -12.58 -9.51 -2.42
CA PHE A 150 -12.74 -10.68 -1.57
C PHE A 150 -13.77 -10.41 -0.49
N GLN A 151 -14.72 -11.31 -0.30
CA GLN A 151 -15.69 -11.25 0.79
C GLN A 151 -15.28 -12.22 1.89
N ALA A 152 -15.32 -11.74 3.12
CA ALA A 152 -15.14 -12.56 4.31
C ALA A 152 -16.31 -13.54 4.48
N ASP A 153 -16.00 -14.84 4.46
CA ASP A 153 -16.99 -15.89 4.74
C ASP A 153 -17.01 -16.20 6.25
N TYR A 154 -17.82 -15.42 6.97
CA TYR A 154 -18.02 -15.61 8.41
C TYR A 154 -18.88 -16.83 8.73
N ASP A 155 -19.68 -17.32 7.78
CA ASP A 155 -20.55 -18.47 8.01
C ASP A 155 -19.71 -19.74 8.08
N THR A 156 -18.84 -19.96 7.09
CA THR A 156 -17.87 -21.07 7.12
C THR A 156 -16.89 -20.92 8.28
N TYR A 157 -16.46 -19.70 8.62
CA TYR A 157 -15.63 -19.46 9.82
C TYR A 157 -16.35 -19.88 11.12
N LEU A 158 -17.63 -19.54 11.27
CA LEU A 158 -18.43 -19.94 12.42
C LEU A 158 -18.70 -21.44 12.46
N GLU A 159 -18.93 -22.07 11.32
CA GLU A 159 -19.07 -23.53 11.21
C GLU A 159 -17.78 -24.23 11.67
N ASN A 160 -16.62 -23.80 11.15
CA ASN A 160 -15.32 -24.33 11.55
C ASN A 160 -15.04 -24.11 13.06
N LEU A 161 -15.40 -22.95 13.61
CA LEU A 161 -15.28 -22.71 15.05
C LEU A 161 -16.23 -23.58 15.88
N LYS A 162 -17.48 -23.74 15.43
CA LYS A 162 -18.45 -24.61 16.12
C LYS A 162 -17.94 -26.04 16.14
N GLU A 163 -17.52 -26.57 14.99
CA GLU A 163 -16.97 -27.92 14.90
C GLU A 163 -15.75 -28.10 15.83
N LYS A 164 -14.87 -27.09 15.88
CA LYS A 164 -13.69 -27.08 16.75
C LYS A 164 -14.03 -27.08 18.25
N TYR A 165 -15.08 -26.38 18.68
CA TYR A 165 -15.42 -26.23 20.09
C TYR A 165 -16.55 -27.15 20.59
N ASP A 166 -17.34 -27.77 19.69
CA ASP A 166 -18.43 -28.69 20.03
C ASP A 166 -18.02 -29.87 20.95
N PRO A 167 -16.87 -30.54 20.76
CA PRO A 167 -16.46 -31.59 21.70
C PRO A 167 -16.17 -31.03 23.10
N LEU A 168 -15.58 -29.84 23.20
CA LEU A 168 -15.21 -29.20 24.45
C LEU A 168 -16.43 -28.66 25.21
N THR A 169 -17.39 -28.04 24.51
CA THR A 169 -18.62 -27.54 25.13
C THR A 169 -19.47 -28.68 25.68
N ARG A 170 -19.55 -29.81 24.96
CA ARG A 170 -20.25 -31.02 25.42
C ARG A 170 -19.62 -31.61 26.67
N ASP A 171 -18.28 -31.72 26.71
CA ASP A 171 -17.56 -32.23 27.89
C ASP A 171 -17.75 -31.31 29.11
N LEU A 172 -17.58 -29.99 28.95
CA LEU A 172 -17.78 -29.02 30.03
C LEU A 172 -19.22 -29.02 30.55
N GLN A 173 -20.22 -29.15 29.67
CA GLN A 173 -21.64 -29.27 30.07
C GLN A 173 -21.91 -30.58 30.83
N GLN A 174 -21.31 -31.69 30.40
CA GLN A 174 -21.43 -32.99 31.10
C GLN A 174 -20.81 -32.93 32.50
N GLN A 175 -19.63 -32.32 32.63
CA GLN A 175 -18.94 -32.15 33.92
C GLN A 175 -19.78 -31.30 34.88
N LEU A 176 -20.37 -30.21 34.41
CA LEU A 176 -21.28 -29.35 35.19
C LEU A 176 -22.55 -30.09 35.64
N GLN A 177 -23.10 -30.98 34.80
CA GLN A 177 -24.29 -31.77 35.13
C GLN A 177 -23.99 -32.94 36.08
N SER A 178 -22.76 -33.45 36.08
CA SER A 178 -22.36 -34.60 36.92
C SER A 178 -22.39 -34.33 38.42
N GLY A 179 -22.42 -33.05 38.84
CA GLY A 179 -22.48 -32.62 40.24
C GLY A 179 -21.24 -32.97 41.08
N LYS A 180 -20.17 -33.47 40.47
CA LYS A 180 -18.93 -33.93 41.15
C LYS A 180 -17.86 -32.85 41.32
N LEU A 181 -18.09 -31.64 40.82
CA LEU A 181 -17.11 -30.55 40.80
C LEU A 181 -17.14 -29.75 42.10
N ASN A 182 -15.97 -29.31 42.54
CA ASN A 182 -15.82 -28.35 43.63
C ASN A 182 -16.29 -26.95 43.19
N ALA A 183 -16.60 -26.07 44.14
CA ALA A 183 -17.14 -24.73 43.85
C ALA A 183 -16.24 -23.89 42.93
N GLU A 184 -14.92 -24.03 43.06
CA GLU A 184 -13.93 -23.35 42.21
C GLU A 184 -13.85 -23.95 40.80
N GLU A 185 -13.91 -25.27 40.67
CA GLU A 185 -13.89 -25.97 39.38
C GLU A 185 -15.16 -25.69 38.57
N LYS A 186 -16.30 -25.60 39.25
CA LYS A 186 -17.57 -25.18 38.66
C LYS A 186 -17.50 -23.75 38.10
N ALA A 187 -16.95 -22.81 38.87
CA ALA A 187 -16.78 -21.42 38.42
C ALA A 187 -15.84 -21.33 37.20
N ASN A 188 -14.75 -22.12 37.17
CA ASN A 188 -13.83 -22.16 36.04
C ASN A 188 -14.47 -22.77 34.78
N ALA A 189 -15.25 -23.84 34.92
CA ALA A 189 -15.96 -24.47 33.80
C ALA A 189 -17.03 -23.52 33.21
N GLU A 190 -17.80 -22.83 34.08
CA GLU A 190 -18.78 -21.81 33.66
C GLU A 190 -18.11 -20.61 32.97
N ALA A 191 -16.98 -20.13 33.49
CA ALA A 191 -16.22 -19.04 32.86
C ALA A 191 -15.70 -19.42 31.46
N ARG A 192 -15.23 -20.66 31.29
CA ARG A 192 -14.70 -21.17 30.03
C ARG A 192 -15.79 -21.42 28.98
N LEU A 193 -16.95 -21.92 29.40
CA LEU A 193 -18.14 -21.98 28.53
C LEU A 193 -18.57 -20.59 28.06
N LYS A 194 -18.60 -19.61 28.96
CA LYS A 194 -18.94 -18.23 28.64
C LYS A 194 -17.92 -17.56 27.71
N GLU A 195 -16.64 -17.95 27.81
CA GLU A 195 -15.59 -17.51 26.89
C GLU A 195 -15.79 -18.09 25.48
N ILE A 196 -16.11 -19.38 25.37
CA ILE A 196 -16.42 -20.04 24.11
C ILE A 196 -17.69 -19.44 23.46
N GLU A 197 -18.76 -19.23 24.25
CA GLU A 197 -19.99 -18.58 23.77
C GLU A 197 -19.73 -17.16 23.26
N ARG A 198 -18.84 -16.41 23.92
CA ARG A 198 -18.40 -15.08 23.45
C ARG A 198 -17.60 -15.18 22.16
N ALA A 199 -16.75 -16.18 22.00
CA ALA A 199 -15.99 -16.40 20.78
C ALA A 199 -16.88 -16.80 19.59
N LEU A 200 -17.97 -17.53 19.85
CA LEU A 200 -18.98 -17.91 18.86
C LEU A 200 -19.92 -16.76 18.49
N ASN A 201 -20.05 -15.74 19.34
CA ASN A 201 -20.87 -14.56 19.07
C ASN A 201 -20.04 -13.44 18.41
N LEU A 202 -19.99 -13.46 17.08
CA LEU A 202 -19.25 -12.51 16.26
C LEU A 202 -19.91 -11.12 16.26
N THR A 203 -19.41 -10.23 17.11
CA THR A 203 -19.74 -8.79 17.07
C THR A 203 -19.14 -8.13 15.82
N ASP A 204 -19.73 -7.03 15.35
CA ASP A 204 -19.21 -6.27 14.20
C ASP A 204 -17.78 -5.77 14.41
N ALA A 205 -17.44 -5.42 15.66
CA ALA A 205 -16.07 -5.05 16.03
C ALA A 205 -15.09 -6.21 15.80
N ARG A 206 -15.46 -7.44 16.19
CA ARG A 206 -14.63 -8.64 15.99
C ARG A 206 -14.52 -9.02 14.51
N LYS A 207 -15.60 -8.88 13.74
CA LYS A 207 -15.58 -9.08 12.28
C LYS A 207 -14.56 -8.14 11.62
N ASN A 208 -14.62 -6.85 11.94
CA ASN A 208 -13.68 -5.87 11.40
C ASN A 208 -12.22 -6.12 11.83
N GLU A 209 -12.00 -6.62 13.05
CA GLU A 209 -10.66 -7.02 13.51
C GLU A 209 -10.08 -8.17 12.67
N LEU A 210 -10.86 -9.24 12.46
CA LEU A 210 -10.46 -10.39 11.63
C LEU A 210 -10.19 -9.99 10.19
N LEU A 211 -11.02 -9.08 9.64
CA LEU A 211 -10.84 -8.53 8.30
C LEU A 211 -9.54 -7.71 8.19
N GLY A 212 -9.20 -6.95 9.24
CA GLY A 212 -7.93 -6.22 9.35
C GLY A 212 -6.70 -7.13 9.45
N GLU A 213 -6.82 -8.26 10.15
CA GLU A 213 -5.77 -9.28 10.22
C GLU A 213 -5.57 -9.98 8.86
N ALA A 214 -6.65 -10.35 8.18
CA ALA A 214 -6.61 -10.88 6.82
C ALA A 214 -5.95 -9.91 5.83
N LEU A 215 -6.32 -8.61 5.88
CA LEU A 215 -5.72 -7.57 5.05
C LEU A 215 -4.19 -7.54 5.17
N ARG A 216 -3.67 -7.55 6.41
CA ARG A 216 -2.22 -7.52 6.69
C ARG A 216 -1.50 -8.75 6.15
N ILE A 217 -2.12 -9.92 6.23
CA ILE A 217 -1.54 -11.16 5.68
C ILE A 217 -1.49 -11.08 4.15
N ILE A 218 -2.57 -10.63 3.51
CA ILE A 218 -2.63 -10.46 2.05
C ILE A 218 -1.60 -9.44 1.57
N GLU A 219 -1.50 -8.30 2.25
CA GLU A 219 -0.51 -7.26 1.95
C GLU A 219 0.92 -7.82 1.96
N LYS A 220 1.30 -8.53 3.03
CA LYS A 220 2.61 -9.19 3.12
C LYS A 220 2.84 -10.20 1.99
N ARG A 221 1.82 -11.01 1.66
CA ARG A 221 1.91 -12.00 0.57
C ARG A 221 2.14 -11.32 -0.78
N LEU A 222 1.43 -10.23 -1.07
CA LEU A 222 1.54 -9.49 -2.32
C LEU A 222 2.86 -8.75 -2.44
N MET A 223 3.32 -8.10 -1.37
CA MET A 223 4.65 -7.47 -1.33
C MET A 223 5.78 -8.47 -1.56
N GLY A 224 5.60 -9.72 -1.15
CA GLY A 224 6.55 -10.81 -1.38
C GLY A 224 6.73 -11.24 -2.84
N GLN A 225 5.86 -10.80 -3.77
CA GLN A 225 5.74 -11.36 -5.12
C GLN A 225 6.33 -10.51 -6.26
N ASN A 226 7.06 -9.43 -5.94
CA ASN A 226 7.56 -8.47 -6.96
C ASN A 226 6.41 -7.80 -7.74
N LEU A 227 5.22 -7.69 -7.15
CA LEU A 227 4.13 -6.96 -7.78
C LEU A 227 4.29 -5.47 -7.47
N THR A 228 3.80 -4.62 -8.37
CA THR A 228 3.63 -3.18 -8.15
C THR A 228 2.93 -2.94 -6.81
N GLU A 229 3.28 -1.87 -6.08
CA GLU A 229 2.67 -1.49 -4.79
C GLU A 229 1.15 -1.75 -4.80
N PRO A 230 0.65 -2.81 -4.13
CA PRO A 230 -0.76 -3.15 -4.15
C PRO A 230 -1.54 -2.10 -3.35
N GLU A 231 -2.68 -1.65 -3.86
CA GLU A 231 -3.61 -0.86 -3.08
C GLU A 231 -4.65 -1.79 -2.46
N LEU A 232 -4.58 -1.96 -1.14
CA LEU A 232 -5.57 -2.73 -0.39
C LEU A 232 -6.51 -1.81 0.38
N ARG A 233 -7.81 -2.09 0.33
CA ARG A 233 -8.84 -1.31 1.03
C ARG A 233 -9.86 -2.23 1.68
N ILE A 234 -10.19 -1.95 2.93
CA ILE A 234 -11.30 -2.60 3.64
C ILE A 234 -12.58 -1.80 3.38
N GLN A 235 -13.68 -2.51 3.14
CA GLN A 235 -15.03 -1.94 3.16
C GLN A 235 -15.78 -2.52 4.38
N PRO A 236 -15.86 -1.78 5.49
CA PRO A 236 -16.44 -2.29 6.74
C PRO A 236 -17.93 -2.64 6.63
N SER A 237 -18.67 -1.95 5.76
CA SER A 237 -20.11 -2.16 5.56
C SER A 237 -20.44 -3.47 4.85
N SER A 238 -19.58 -3.91 3.92
CA SER A 238 -19.76 -5.13 3.14
C SER A 238 -18.87 -6.28 3.61
N TYR A 239 -18.00 -6.03 4.59
CA TYR A 239 -16.94 -6.94 5.04
C TYR A 239 -16.08 -7.49 3.91
N THR A 240 -15.74 -6.62 2.95
CA THR A 240 -14.92 -6.99 1.81
C THR A 240 -13.52 -6.37 1.88
N ILE A 241 -12.56 -7.08 1.27
CA ILE A 241 -11.21 -6.60 0.99
C ILE A 241 -11.10 -6.39 -0.51
N ALA A 242 -10.92 -5.14 -0.93
CA ALA A 242 -10.57 -4.81 -2.30
C ALA A 242 -9.05 -4.77 -2.45
N VAL A 243 -8.53 -5.47 -3.45
CA VAL A 243 -7.12 -5.55 -3.81
C VAL A 243 -6.98 -5.03 -5.25
N ASP A 244 -6.34 -3.87 -5.38
CA ASP A 244 -6.02 -3.26 -6.67
C ASP A 244 -4.53 -3.44 -6.97
N LEU A 245 -4.24 -4.03 -8.13
CA LEU A 245 -2.91 -4.46 -8.57
C LEU A 245 -2.56 -3.80 -9.91
N PRO A 246 -1.88 -2.63 -9.89
CA PRO A 246 -1.53 -1.91 -11.09
C PRO A 246 -0.57 -2.68 -11.99
N GLY A 247 -0.83 -2.67 -13.30
CA GLY A 247 0.05 -3.30 -14.29
C GLY A 247 0.06 -4.83 -14.30
N VAL A 248 -0.67 -5.53 -13.41
CA VAL A 248 -0.67 -7.00 -13.42
C VAL A 248 -1.53 -7.53 -14.58
N ALA A 249 -0.88 -8.21 -15.53
CA ALA A 249 -1.54 -8.79 -16.71
C ALA A 249 -2.06 -10.22 -16.49
N ASN A 250 -1.52 -10.97 -15.53
CA ASN A 250 -1.89 -12.37 -15.28
C ASN A 250 -2.68 -12.51 -13.97
N SER A 251 -3.95 -12.90 -14.10
CA SER A 251 -4.92 -12.89 -13.01
C SER A 251 -4.85 -14.11 -12.09
N THR A 252 -4.54 -15.28 -12.64
CA THR A 252 -4.77 -16.55 -11.94
C THR A 252 -3.72 -16.80 -10.85
N GLN A 253 -2.43 -16.60 -11.17
CA GLN A 253 -1.34 -16.82 -10.23
C GLN A 253 -1.42 -15.92 -8.99
N VAL A 254 -1.84 -14.66 -9.18
CA VAL A 254 -1.95 -13.72 -8.05
C VAL A 254 -3.18 -14.01 -7.19
N LEU A 255 -4.30 -14.39 -7.80
CA LEU A 255 -5.47 -14.85 -7.06
C LEU A 255 -5.16 -16.11 -6.25
N ASP A 256 -4.37 -17.03 -6.80
CA ASP A 256 -3.91 -18.21 -6.08
C ASP A 256 -3.06 -17.79 -4.89
N ILE A 257 -2.09 -16.88 -5.02
CA ILE A 257 -1.28 -16.41 -3.88
C ILE A 257 -2.14 -15.74 -2.77
N ILE A 258 -3.17 -14.98 -3.15
CA ILE A 258 -4.05 -14.32 -2.18
C ILE A 258 -4.90 -15.37 -1.45
N LYS A 259 -5.43 -16.35 -2.18
CA LYS A 259 -6.25 -17.44 -1.65
C LYS A 259 -5.46 -18.51 -0.90
N ASP A 260 -4.23 -18.77 -1.32
CA ASP A 260 -3.48 -19.95 -0.93
C ASP A 260 -3.13 -19.87 0.54
N THR A 261 -3.77 -20.73 1.33
CA THR A 261 -3.52 -20.89 2.75
C THR A 261 -2.26 -21.72 2.93
N VAL A 262 -1.09 -21.26 2.49
CA VAL A 262 0.16 -22.02 2.70
C VAL A 262 0.33 -22.23 4.21
N THR A 263 0.26 -23.50 4.61
CA THR A 263 0.20 -23.95 5.99
C THR A 263 1.58 -23.86 6.63
N VAL A 264 1.62 -23.38 7.88
CA VAL A 264 2.78 -23.59 8.75
C VAL A 264 2.85 -25.08 9.03
N GLU A 265 4.01 -25.70 8.86
CA GLU A 265 4.19 -27.13 9.15
C GLU A 265 5.20 -27.31 10.27
N TYR A 266 5.00 -28.36 11.06
CA TYR A 266 5.95 -28.79 12.08
C TYR A 266 6.45 -30.18 11.73
N ARG A 267 7.78 -30.36 11.78
CA ARG A 267 8.44 -31.61 11.42
C ARG A 267 9.56 -31.92 12.41
N ILE A 268 9.76 -33.20 12.74
CA ILE A 268 10.94 -33.60 13.53
C ILE A 268 12.19 -33.57 12.65
N VAL A 269 13.26 -32.98 13.17
CA VAL A 269 14.56 -32.98 12.51
C VAL A 269 15.22 -34.34 12.68
N ASN A 270 15.73 -34.90 11.60
CA ASN A 270 16.62 -36.06 11.63
C ASN A 270 18.06 -35.56 11.78
N ASP A 271 18.54 -35.42 13.02
CA ASP A 271 19.88 -34.89 13.30
C ASP A 271 21.00 -35.75 12.68
N ALA A 272 20.83 -37.08 12.67
CA ALA A 272 21.83 -38.00 12.11
C ALA A 272 21.96 -37.87 10.58
N ALA A 273 20.84 -37.67 9.87
CA ALA A 273 20.87 -37.40 8.44
C ALA A 273 21.32 -35.96 8.14
N SER A 274 20.92 -34.99 8.97
CA SER A 274 21.32 -33.57 8.82
C SER A 274 22.83 -33.38 8.97
N ALA A 275 23.49 -34.11 9.88
CA ALA A 275 24.93 -34.06 10.09
C ALA A 275 25.75 -34.47 8.84
N ARG A 276 25.17 -35.23 7.90
CA ARG A 276 25.84 -35.58 6.63
C ARG A 276 26.05 -34.38 5.70
N PHE A 277 25.34 -33.29 5.97
CA PHE A 277 25.43 -32.04 5.21
C PHE A 277 26.37 -31.01 5.84
N ASP A 278 27.11 -31.39 6.89
CA ASP A 278 28.19 -30.58 7.48
C ASP A 278 29.54 -30.81 6.77
N THR A 279 29.55 -31.59 5.68
CA THR A 279 30.73 -31.84 4.85
C THR A 279 31.13 -30.61 4.04
N ILE A 280 32.41 -30.55 3.65
CA ILE A 280 32.95 -29.45 2.82
C ILE A 280 32.14 -29.32 1.52
N GLU A 281 31.79 -30.45 0.88
CA GLU A 281 31.04 -30.50 -0.37
C GLU A 281 29.60 -29.94 -0.22
N ALA A 282 28.90 -30.30 0.86
CA ALA A 282 27.59 -29.74 1.14
C ALA A 282 27.68 -28.25 1.50
N GLN A 283 28.71 -27.82 2.22
CA GLN A 283 28.95 -26.41 2.54
C GLN A 283 29.29 -25.59 1.28
N GLU A 284 29.96 -26.17 0.28
CA GLU A 284 30.15 -25.53 -1.03
C GLU A 284 28.82 -25.34 -1.77
N ILE A 285 27.93 -26.34 -1.76
CA ILE A 285 26.59 -26.21 -2.33
C ILE A 285 25.79 -25.15 -1.57
N LEU A 286 25.86 -25.15 -0.24
CA LEU A 286 25.20 -24.15 0.58
C LEU A 286 25.76 -22.74 0.30
N ALA A 287 27.06 -22.59 0.10
CA ALA A 287 27.67 -21.33 -0.27
C ALA A 287 27.18 -20.84 -1.65
N LYS A 288 27.00 -21.75 -2.61
CA LYS A 288 26.34 -21.44 -3.91
C LYS A 288 24.90 -21.00 -3.71
N ILE A 289 24.14 -21.72 -2.87
CA ILE A 289 22.76 -21.35 -2.51
C ILE A 289 22.73 -19.96 -1.84
N GLN A 290 23.64 -19.68 -0.90
CA GLN A 290 23.76 -18.36 -0.27
C GLN A 290 24.12 -17.28 -1.27
N ALA A 291 24.99 -17.56 -2.25
CA ALA A 291 25.31 -16.62 -3.32
C ALA A 291 24.07 -16.32 -4.17
N ILE A 292 23.25 -17.32 -4.48
CA ILE A 292 21.96 -17.14 -5.17
C ILE A 292 21.01 -16.27 -4.32
N TYR A 293 20.92 -16.50 -3.01
CA TYR A 293 20.07 -15.70 -2.11
C TYR A 293 20.62 -14.33 -1.74
N ARG A 294 21.89 -14.06 -2.03
CA ARG A 294 22.49 -12.72 -1.92
C ARG A 294 22.32 -11.90 -3.20
N ALA A 295 22.00 -12.55 -4.32
CA ALA A 295 21.64 -11.85 -5.53
C ALA A 295 20.28 -11.17 -5.37
N ASP A 296 20.09 -10.03 -6.03
CA ASP A 296 18.84 -9.27 -5.95
C ASP A 296 17.63 -10.09 -6.48
N ARG A 297 17.89 -11.10 -7.33
CA ARG A 297 16.93 -12.14 -7.77
C ARG A 297 17.42 -13.57 -7.53
N PRO A 298 16.99 -14.23 -6.44
CA PRO A 298 17.33 -15.63 -6.20
C PRO A 298 16.56 -16.58 -7.13
N ASP A 299 17.29 -17.35 -7.93
CA ASP A 299 16.73 -18.41 -8.75
C ASP A 299 16.36 -19.63 -7.91
N THR A 300 15.09 -19.67 -7.50
CA THR A 300 14.53 -20.74 -6.68
C THR A 300 14.52 -22.10 -7.37
N PHE A 301 14.54 -22.15 -8.71
CA PHE A 301 14.63 -23.42 -9.44
C PHE A 301 16.06 -23.97 -9.40
N GLU A 302 17.06 -23.11 -9.56
CA GLU A 302 18.48 -23.48 -9.39
C GLU A 302 18.74 -23.93 -7.95
N VAL A 303 18.17 -23.25 -6.96
CA VAL A 303 18.22 -23.68 -5.56
C VAL A 303 17.58 -25.06 -5.38
N LYS A 304 16.39 -25.32 -5.96
CA LYS A 304 15.76 -26.65 -5.90
C LYS A 304 16.63 -27.74 -6.52
N LYS A 305 17.31 -27.45 -7.63
CA LYS A 305 18.26 -28.36 -8.26
C LYS A 305 19.48 -28.62 -7.37
N LEU A 306 20.05 -27.58 -6.76
CA LEU A 306 21.19 -27.69 -5.84
C LEU A 306 20.84 -28.45 -4.56
N ILE A 307 19.62 -28.26 -4.03
CA ILE A 307 19.10 -29.04 -2.90
C ILE A 307 18.96 -30.52 -3.31
N ALA A 308 18.41 -30.79 -4.49
CA ALA A 308 18.30 -32.17 -5.00
C ALA A 308 19.67 -32.81 -5.26
N GLU A 309 20.65 -32.04 -5.74
CA GLU A 309 22.03 -32.47 -5.91
C GLU A 309 22.70 -32.79 -4.57
N ALA A 310 22.57 -31.90 -3.59
CA ALA A 310 23.07 -32.12 -2.23
C ALA A 310 22.46 -33.38 -1.61
N ALA A 311 21.14 -33.55 -1.73
CA ALA A 311 20.43 -34.74 -1.24
C ALA A 311 20.95 -36.02 -1.89
N LYS A 312 21.17 -36.00 -3.21
CA LYS A 312 21.70 -37.15 -3.96
C LYS A 312 23.14 -37.48 -3.59
N GLN A 313 24.01 -36.48 -3.44
CA GLN A 313 25.41 -36.67 -3.04
C GLN A 313 25.53 -37.24 -1.62
N ALA A 314 24.68 -36.77 -0.70
CA ALA A 314 24.62 -37.28 0.66
C ALA A 314 23.96 -38.67 0.78
N GLY A 315 23.46 -39.24 -0.34
CA GLY A 315 22.77 -40.52 -0.37
C GLY A 315 21.48 -40.52 0.47
N LEU A 316 20.80 -39.37 0.57
CA LEU A 316 19.59 -39.23 1.36
C LEU A 316 18.48 -40.11 0.76
N LYS A 317 17.96 -41.03 1.57
CA LYS A 317 16.82 -41.88 1.17
C LYS A 317 15.51 -41.18 1.52
N ASP A 318 14.47 -41.43 0.74
CA ASP A 318 13.13 -40.84 0.98
C ASP A 318 12.58 -41.17 2.38
N GLU A 319 12.91 -42.35 2.90
CA GLU A 319 12.56 -42.83 4.24
C GLU A 319 13.28 -42.08 5.38
N GLU A 320 14.39 -41.40 5.11
CA GLU A 320 15.13 -40.60 6.11
C GLU A 320 14.56 -39.18 6.27
N GLY A 321 13.77 -38.72 5.31
CA GLY A 321 13.13 -37.41 5.28
C GLY A 321 13.50 -36.58 4.05
N ARG A 322 12.99 -35.34 4.01
CA ARG A 322 13.24 -34.37 2.93
C ARG A 322 14.24 -33.31 3.38
N LEU A 323 15.06 -32.83 2.45
CA LEU A 323 16.06 -31.79 2.71
C LEU A 323 15.44 -30.39 2.61
N PHE A 324 15.70 -29.56 3.62
CA PHE A 324 15.25 -28.17 3.72
C PHE A 324 16.42 -27.26 4.10
N LEU A 325 16.21 -25.96 3.91
CA LEU A 325 17.16 -24.91 4.28
C LEU A 325 16.75 -24.24 5.58
N HIS A 326 17.69 -24.12 6.51
CA HIS A 326 17.51 -23.41 7.77
C HIS A 326 18.03 -21.98 7.68
N TRP A 327 17.14 -21.03 7.91
CA TRP A 327 17.36 -19.61 7.66
C TRP A 327 17.72 -18.89 8.96
N ARG A 328 18.85 -18.17 8.98
CA ARG A 328 19.27 -17.39 10.14
C ARG A 328 19.86 -16.04 9.74
N LYS A 329 19.54 -15.00 10.52
CA LYS A 329 20.20 -13.69 10.43
C LYS A 329 21.66 -13.78 10.86
N SER A 330 22.46 -12.80 10.44
CA SER A 330 23.87 -12.70 10.86
C SER A 330 23.96 -12.31 12.33
N ARG A 331 25.00 -12.78 13.05
CA ARG A 331 25.26 -12.47 14.48
C ARG A 331 25.37 -10.96 14.80
N SER A 332 25.45 -10.10 13.78
CA SER A 332 25.46 -8.63 13.92
C SER A 332 24.05 -7.99 13.91
N GLY A 333 22.96 -8.77 13.82
CA GLY A 333 21.57 -8.30 13.97
C GLY A 333 20.98 -7.44 12.83
N SER A 334 21.81 -6.87 11.95
CA SER A 334 21.39 -5.90 10.92
C SER A 334 21.34 -6.45 9.48
N GLY A 335 21.36 -7.78 9.28
CA GLY A 335 21.47 -8.40 7.96
C GLY A 335 20.23 -9.21 7.54
N VAL A 336 20.03 -9.33 6.22
CA VAL A 336 19.02 -10.21 5.59
C VAL A 336 19.21 -11.65 6.05
N SER A 337 18.10 -12.36 6.32
CA SER A 337 18.13 -13.78 6.66
C SER A 337 18.60 -14.60 5.46
N LEU A 338 19.57 -15.48 5.66
CA LEU A 338 20.13 -16.35 4.61
C LEU A 338 20.08 -17.82 5.05
N PRO A 339 20.01 -18.78 4.11
CA PRO A 339 20.09 -20.19 4.44
C PRO A 339 21.51 -20.52 4.89
N ARG A 340 21.65 -20.98 6.14
CA ARG A 340 22.96 -21.22 6.77
C ARG A 340 23.27 -22.67 7.03
N GLU A 341 22.25 -23.52 7.04
CA GLU A 341 22.41 -24.93 7.38
C GLU A 341 21.37 -25.74 6.60
N PHE A 342 21.73 -26.97 6.26
CA PHE A 342 20.77 -27.95 5.77
C PHE A 342 20.07 -28.64 6.94
N ARG A 343 18.82 -29.02 6.73
CA ARG A 343 18.03 -29.81 7.67
C ARG A 343 17.29 -30.91 6.94
N VAL A 344 17.48 -32.14 7.39
CA VAL A 344 16.66 -33.27 6.95
C VAL A 344 15.48 -33.37 7.91
N LEU A 345 14.27 -33.27 7.37
CA LEU A 345 13.05 -33.26 8.15
C LEU A 345 12.16 -34.44 7.78
N GLY A 346 11.55 -35.05 8.80
CA GLY A 346 10.60 -36.13 8.63
C GLY A 346 9.24 -35.69 8.06
N PRO A 347 8.21 -36.55 8.16
CA PRO A 347 6.86 -36.20 7.75
C PRO A 347 6.30 -35.04 8.59
N VAL A 348 5.24 -34.42 8.08
CA VAL A 348 4.47 -33.40 8.81
C VAL A 348 3.82 -34.07 10.01
N ILE A 349 4.06 -33.50 11.20
CA ILE A 349 3.52 -34.02 12.47
C ILE A 349 2.44 -33.11 13.05
N LEU A 350 2.49 -31.81 12.74
CA LEU A 350 1.45 -30.81 13.06
C LEU A 350 1.43 -29.77 11.95
N ASP A 351 0.35 -28.99 11.90
CA ASP A 351 0.22 -27.84 11.02
C ASP A 351 -0.24 -26.57 11.77
N GLY A 352 -0.47 -25.49 11.02
CA GLY A 352 -0.90 -24.20 11.57
C GLY A 352 -2.24 -24.25 12.30
N SER A 353 -3.13 -25.21 12.00
CA SER A 353 -4.43 -25.34 12.65
C SER A 353 -4.34 -25.86 14.10
N ASP A 354 -3.22 -26.52 14.42
CA ASP A 354 -2.91 -27.00 15.76
C ASP A 354 -2.45 -25.87 16.71
N MET A 355 -2.21 -24.66 16.20
CA MET A 355 -1.84 -23.46 16.98
C MET A 355 -3.02 -22.47 17.11
N THR A 356 -3.04 -21.70 18.20
CA THR A 356 -4.07 -20.67 18.43
C THR A 356 -3.50 -19.26 18.60
N ASP A 357 -2.33 -19.10 19.22
CA ASP A 357 -1.68 -17.81 19.37
C ASP A 357 -0.16 -17.98 19.55
N ALA A 358 0.61 -16.98 19.17
CA ALA A 358 2.04 -16.89 19.42
C ALA A 358 2.45 -15.43 19.63
N ARG A 359 3.26 -15.14 20.64
CA ARG A 359 3.71 -13.78 20.98
C ARG A 359 5.17 -13.75 21.39
N ALA A 360 5.91 -12.78 20.87
CA ALA A 360 7.22 -12.44 21.38
C ALA A 360 7.08 -11.72 22.73
N MET A 361 7.81 -12.18 23.73
CA MET A 361 7.84 -11.61 25.08
C MET A 361 9.28 -11.40 25.50
N LEU A 362 9.54 -10.31 26.22
CA LEU A 362 10.85 -10.09 26.82
C LEU A 362 11.00 -11.04 28.02
N THR A 363 12.13 -11.73 28.09
CA THR A 363 12.45 -12.58 29.24
C THR A 363 12.88 -11.67 30.39
N GLY A 364 12.28 -11.79 31.57
CA GLY A 364 12.49 -10.83 32.69
C GLY A 364 13.95 -10.64 33.13
N ASP A 365 14.79 -11.65 32.94
CA ASP A 365 16.20 -11.68 33.40
C ASP A 365 17.23 -11.68 32.25
N SER A 366 16.79 -11.56 30.99
CA SER A 366 17.67 -11.71 29.82
C SER A 366 17.39 -10.66 28.75
N PRO A 367 18.43 -10.13 28.07
CA PRO A 367 18.24 -9.19 26.95
C PRO A 367 17.64 -9.86 25.69
N TYR A 368 17.36 -11.17 25.74
CA TYR A 368 16.80 -11.93 24.63
C TYR A 368 15.27 -12.10 24.77
N TYR A 369 14.60 -12.10 23.62
CA TYR A 369 13.17 -12.35 23.52
C TYR A 369 12.89 -13.87 23.48
N GLN A 370 11.75 -14.27 24.03
CA GLN A 370 11.20 -15.62 23.91
C GLN A 370 9.86 -15.59 23.18
N ILE A 371 9.50 -16.67 22.52
CA ILE A 371 8.19 -16.78 21.85
C ILE A 371 7.31 -17.70 22.69
N SER A 372 6.23 -17.15 23.26
CA SER A 372 5.20 -17.92 23.95
C SER A 372 4.13 -18.29 22.94
N PHE A 373 3.76 -19.57 22.85
CA PHE A 373 2.71 -20.04 21.96
C PHE A 373 1.65 -20.86 22.72
N THR A 374 0.44 -20.84 22.18
CA THR A 374 -0.73 -21.58 22.68
C THR A 374 -1.24 -22.49 21.56
N LEU A 375 -1.56 -23.72 21.93
CA LEU A 375 -2.06 -24.77 21.05
C LEU A 375 -3.60 -24.79 21.06
N SER A 376 -4.19 -25.38 20.02
CA SER A 376 -5.59 -25.81 20.08
C SER A 376 -5.74 -27.02 21.01
N GLU A 377 -6.97 -27.39 21.38
CA GLU A 377 -7.16 -28.56 22.24
C GLU A 377 -6.68 -29.87 21.57
N GLU A 378 -6.98 -30.03 20.29
CA GLU A 378 -6.53 -31.16 19.49
C GLU A 378 -5.01 -31.13 19.29
N GLY A 379 -4.47 -29.95 18.97
CA GLY A 379 -3.04 -29.71 18.85
C GLY A 379 -2.29 -30.00 20.15
N ALA A 380 -2.86 -29.66 21.32
CA ALA A 380 -2.26 -29.95 22.62
C ALA A 380 -2.13 -31.44 22.92
N LYS A 381 -3.12 -32.26 22.51
CA LYS A 381 -3.08 -33.72 22.64
C LYS A 381 -2.00 -34.31 21.73
N LYS A 382 -2.06 -34.01 20.43
CA LYS A 382 -1.06 -34.45 19.44
C LYS A 382 0.35 -34.03 19.85
N PHE A 383 0.52 -32.76 20.23
CA PHE A 383 1.81 -32.21 20.64
C PHE A 383 2.34 -32.84 21.92
N GLY A 384 1.46 -33.11 22.89
CA GLY A 384 1.84 -33.83 24.11
C GLY A 384 2.39 -35.22 23.80
N ASP A 385 1.75 -35.97 22.90
CA ASP A 385 2.20 -37.32 22.52
C ASP A 385 3.52 -37.28 21.75
N ILE A 386 3.61 -36.40 20.74
CA ILE A 386 4.83 -36.22 19.94
C ILE A 386 6.02 -35.77 20.81
N THR A 387 5.82 -34.81 21.72
CA THR A 387 6.91 -34.28 22.55
C THR A 387 7.39 -35.30 23.59
N ARG A 388 6.53 -36.22 24.05
CA ARG A 388 6.95 -37.34 24.92
C ARG A 388 7.89 -38.30 24.21
N GLU A 389 7.63 -38.59 22.94
CA GLU A 389 8.40 -39.56 22.16
C GLU A 389 9.68 -38.97 21.54
N ASN A 390 9.81 -37.64 21.51
CA ASN A 390 10.88 -36.93 20.81
C ASN A 390 11.68 -35.97 21.71
N ILE A 391 11.74 -36.24 23.02
CA ILE A 391 12.59 -35.49 23.96
C ILE A 391 14.05 -35.53 23.48
N GLY A 392 14.70 -34.37 23.46
CA GLY A 392 16.07 -34.19 23.01
C GLY A 392 16.22 -34.03 21.49
N LYS A 393 15.17 -34.25 20.69
CA LYS A 393 15.17 -33.97 19.25
C LYS A 393 14.75 -32.53 18.97
N ARG A 394 15.13 -32.01 17.80
CA ARG A 394 14.69 -30.70 17.32
C ARG A 394 13.35 -30.79 16.60
N LEU A 395 12.50 -29.79 16.85
CA LEU A 395 11.23 -29.59 16.16
C LEU A 395 11.38 -28.42 15.20
N ALA A 396 11.40 -28.69 13.90
CA ALA A 396 11.44 -27.64 12.88
C ALA A 396 10.07 -27.01 12.68
N ILE A 397 10.04 -25.67 12.64
CA ILE A 397 8.89 -24.83 12.30
C ILE A 397 9.13 -24.30 10.89
N LEU A 398 8.25 -24.67 9.96
CA LEU A 398 8.38 -24.36 8.55
C LEU A 398 7.37 -23.31 8.09
N TRP A 399 7.83 -22.48 7.17
CA TRP A 399 7.00 -21.62 6.36
C TRP A 399 7.30 -21.90 4.89
N GLY A 400 6.41 -22.65 4.23
CA GLY A 400 6.67 -23.24 2.92
C GLY A 400 7.94 -24.11 2.94
N ASP A 401 8.92 -23.82 2.09
CA ASP A 401 10.18 -24.57 1.98
C ASP A 401 11.30 -24.08 2.95
N ARG A 402 10.99 -23.19 3.91
CA ARG A 402 11.98 -22.55 4.79
C ARG A 402 11.81 -22.99 6.23
N VAL A 403 12.89 -23.43 6.87
CA VAL A 403 12.91 -23.64 8.33
C VAL A 403 13.21 -22.32 9.01
N ALA A 404 12.21 -21.77 9.70
CA ALA A 404 12.30 -20.50 10.42
C ALA A 404 12.96 -20.67 11.80
N SER A 405 12.67 -21.79 12.49
CA SER A 405 13.26 -22.12 13.79
C SER A 405 13.23 -23.64 14.00
N ASP A 406 14.18 -24.18 14.75
CA ASP A 406 14.30 -25.62 15.03
C ASP A 406 14.65 -25.92 16.51
N PRO A 407 13.84 -25.44 17.48
CA PRO A 407 14.13 -25.62 18.90
C PRO A 407 14.20 -27.09 19.33
N VAL A 408 15.03 -27.35 20.34
CA VAL A 408 15.13 -28.67 20.98
C VAL A 408 13.97 -28.87 21.95
N ILE A 409 13.30 -30.02 21.86
CA ILE A 409 12.26 -30.44 22.80
C ILE A 409 12.95 -30.84 24.11
N GLN A 410 12.83 -30.02 25.16
CA GLN A 410 13.49 -30.29 26.45
C GLN A 410 12.64 -31.14 27.38
N THR A 411 11.33 -30.87 27.41
CA THR A 411 10.37 -31.53 28.29
C THR A 411 9.09 -31.82 27.51
N PRO A 412 8.32 -32.85 27.89
CA PRO A 412 6.98 -33.06 27.35
C PRO A 412 6.08 -31.82 27.55
N ILE A 413 5.40 -31.38 26.49
CA ILE A 413 4.52 -30.21 26.52
C ILE A 413 3.08 -30.69 26.45
N VAL A 414 2.50 -30.98 27.61
CA VAL A 414 1.16 -31.57 27.74
C VAL A 414 0.08 -30.54 28.09
N GLY A 415 0.47 -29.32 28.45
CA GLY A 415 -0.43 -28.27 28.95
C GLY A 415 -1.01 -27.33 27.88
N GLY A 416 -0.82 -27.63 26.58
CA GLY A 416 -1.33 -26.80 25.49
C GLY A 416 -0.67 -25.42 25.37
N ARG A 417 0.40 -25.15 26.11
CA ARG A 417 1.19 -23.91 26.05
C ARG A 417 2.66 -24.26 26.07
N GLY A 418 3.46 -23.55 25.29
CA GLY A 418 4.89 -23.75 25.23
C GLY A 418 5.63 -22.44 25.02
N GLN A 419 6.95 -22.51 25.20
CA GLN A 419 7.85 -21.39 24.97
C GLN A 419 9.03 -21.84 24.12
N ILE A 420 9.37 -21.02 23.14
CA ILE A 420 10.57 -21.17 22.32
C ILE A 420 11.59 -20.18 22.86
N THR A 421 12.68 -20.73 23.41
CA THR A 421 13.79 -19.96 23.97
C THR A 421 14.96 -19.95 23.00
N GLY A 422 15.77 -18.89 23.05
CA GLY A 422 16.90 -18.69 22.17
C GLY A 422 17.51 -17.31 22.36
N GLN A 423 18.55 -17.03 21.58
CA GLN A 423 19.17 -15.70 21.52
C GLN A 423 18.47 -14.83 20.48
N PHE A 424 17.15 -14.69 20.58
CA PHE A 424 16.37 -13.90 19.63
C PHE A 424 16.45 -12.41 19.96
N ASP A 425 16.61 -11.60 18.92
CA ASP A 425 16.32 -10.16 19.00
C ASP A 425 14.80 -9.90 18.91
N MET A 426 14.37 -8.65 19.18
CA MET A 426 12.95 -8.30 19.15
C MET A 426 12.29 -8.57 17.78
N ASN A 427 13.00 -8.28 16.69
CA ASN A 427 12.47 -8.42 15.34
C ASN A 427 12.42 -9.88 14.93
N GLU A 428 13.45 -10.67 15.24
CA GLU A 428 13.53 -12.11 14.97
C GLU A 428 12.48 -12.89 15.78
N ALA A 429 12.29 -12.55 17.05
CA ALA A 429 11.23 -13.16 17.86
C ALA A 429 9.83 -12.82 17.30
N ASN A 430 9.62 -11.58 16.84
CA ASN A 430 8.38 -11.19 16.18
C ASN A 430 8.21 -11.88 14.82
N ASP A 431 9.26 -12.05 14.04
CA ASP A 431 9.23 -12.75 12.75
C ASP A 431 8.81 -14.22 12.94
N VAL A 432 9.40 -14.93 13.91
CA VAL A 432 9.05 -16.32 14.21
C VAL A 432 7.65 -16.43 14.84
N ALA A 433 7.29 -15.53 15.76
CA ALA A 433 5.94 -15.49 16.34
C ALA A 433 4.88 -15.20 15.26
N ASN A 434 5.19 -14.31 14.32
CA ASN A 434 4.35 -14.04 13.17
C ASN A 434 4.28 -15.25 12.27
N VAL A 435 5.37 -15.96 11.94
CA VAL A 435 5.29 -17.20 11.16
C VAL A 435 4.37 -18.23 11.83
N ILE A 436 4.48 -18.42 13.15
CA ILE A 436 3.61 -19.34 13.91
C ILE A 436 2.14 -18.86 13.87
N ARG A 437 1.91 -17.54 13.85
CA ARG A 437 0.57 -16.93 13.76
C ARG A 437 0.03 -16.82 12.32
N GLU A 438 0.90 -16.70 11.32
CA GLU A 438 0.63 -16.52 9.88
C GLU A 438 0.13 -17.83 9.23
N GLY A 439 -0.11 -18.86 10.03
CA GLY A 439 -0.80 -20.07 9.64
C GLY A 439 -2.23 -19.77 9.18
N ALA A 440 -2.45 -19.89 7.87
CA ALA A 440 -3.72 -19.67 7.18
C ALA A 440 -4.29 -18.23 7.32
N LEU A 441 -5.18 -17.86 6.40
CA LEU A 441 -5.99 -16.66 6.58
C LEU A 441 -6.86 -16.85 7.84
N PRO A 442 -7.07 -15.82 8.69
CA PRO A 442 -7.85 -15.96 9.92
C PRO A 442 -9.32 -16.34 9.66
N LEU A 443 -9.78 -16.15 8.42
CA LEU A 443 -11.06 -16.57 7.91
C LEU A 443 -10.97 -16.91 6.41
N PRO A 444 -11.81 -17.80 5.90
CA PRO A 444 -11.95 -18.04 4.47
C PRO A 444 -12.43 -16.78 3.74
N LEU A 445 -11.95 -16.61 2.50
CA LEU A 445 -12.27 -15.47 1.64
C LEU A 445 -12.79 -15.96 0.30
N ASP A 446 -13.99 -15.51 -0.05
CA ASP A 446 -14.61 -15.77 -1.35
C ASP A 446 -14.29 -14.65 -2.33
N ILE A 447 -14.14 -14.99 -3.62
CA ILE A 447 -14.05 -13.97 -4.66
C ILE A 447 -15.46 -13.48 -4.97
N LEU A 448 -15.74 -12.23 -4.61
CA LEU A 448 -16.97 -11.55 -5.01
C LEU A 448 -16.89 -11.10 -6.47
N SER A 449 -15.76 -10.50 -6.86
CA SER A 449 -15.57 -10.03 -8.23
C SER A 449 -14.09 -9.90 -8.59
N VAL A 450 -13.79 -10.12 -9.87
CA VAL A 450 -12.48 -9.81 -10.46
C VAL A 450 -12.73 -9.00 -11.72
N SER A 451 -12.09 -7.84 -11.81
CA SER A 451 -12.13 -6.98 -12.99
C SER A 451 -10.71 -6.78 -13.49
N PHE A 452 -10.55 -6.82 -14.81
CA PHE A 452 -9.29 -6.55 -15.49
C PHE A 452 -9.45 -5.36 -16.41
N ILE A 453 -8.50 -4.43 -16.36
CA ILE A 453 -8.48 -3.22 -17.17
C ILE A 453 -7.20 -3.23 -17.99
N GLY A 454 -7.33 -3.26 -19.32
CA GLY A 454 -6.17 -3.20 -20.21
C GLY A 454 -5.46 -1.84 -20.15
N PRO A 455 -4.12 -1.77 -20.13
CA PRO A 455 -3.36 -0.51 -20.08
C PRO A 455 -3.71 0.48 -21.20
N SER A 456 -4.05 -0.04 -22.39
CA SER A 456 -4.42 0.78 -23.55
C SER A 456 -5.70 1.59 -23.38
N LEU A 457 -6.68 1.08 -22.62
CA LEU A 457 -7.95 1.76 -22.34
C LEU A 457 -7.74 2.94 -21.37
N GLY A 458 -6.87 2.76 -20.38
CA GLY A 458 -6.51 3.80 -19.42
C GLY A 458 -5.80 4.97 -20.09
N LYS A 459 -4.75 4.69 -20.87
CA LYS A 459 -3.98 5.74 -21.59
C LYS A 459 -4.85 6.61 -22.50
N GLN A 460 -5.72 5.99 -23.32
CA GLN A 460 -6.63 6.75 -24.19
C GLN A 460 -7.61 7.63 -23.41
N SER A 461 -8.06 7.17 -22.25
CA SER A 461 -8.96 7.93 -21.39
C SER A 461 -8.25 9.11 -20.73
N ILE A 462 -6.99 8.95 -20.31
CA ILE A 462 -6.14 10.04 -19.82
C ILE A 462 -5.96 11.11 -20.90
N GLU A 463 -5.55 10.71 -22.11
CA GLU A 463 -5.28 11.66 -23.20
C GLU A 463 -6.52 12.48 -23.57
N LYS A 464 -7.67 11.81 -23.76
CA LYS A 464 -8.95 12.48 -24.04
C LYS A 464 -9.41 13.35 -22.86
N GLY A 465 -9.20 12.88 -21.63
CA GLY A 465 -9.53 13.62 -20.41
C GLY A 465 -8.72 14.91 -20.28
N ILE A 466 -7.40 14.84 -20.44
CA ILE A 466 -6.52 16.02 -20.41
C ILE A 466 -6.92 17.00 -21.51
N TYR A 467 -7.19 16.50 -22.73
CA TYR A 467 -7.64 17.35 -23.82
C TYR A 467 -8.95 18.08 -23.48
N ALA A 468 -9.93 17.39 -22.89
CA ALA A 468 -11.19 17.99 -22.45
C ALA A 468 -10.98 19.06 -21.36
N VAL A 469 -10.11 18.80 -20.37
CA VAL A 469 -9.77 19.77 -19.31
C VAL A 469 -9.14 21.02 -19.91
N VAL A 470 -8.14 20.88 -20.78
CA VAL A 470 -7.42 22.02 -21.35
C VAL A 470 -8.35 22.88 -22.22
N VAL A 471 -9.14 22.25 -23.09
CA VAL A 471 -10.10 22.96 -23.94
C VAL A 471 -11.17 23.65 -23.09
N GLY A 472 -11.76 22.94 -22.11
CA GLY A 472 -12.74 23.50 -21.19
C GLY A 472 -12.18 24.68 -20.39
N PHE A 473 -10.97 24.54 -19.85
CA PHE A 473 -10.26 25.60 -19.14
C PHE A 473 -10.10 26.85 -20.02
N ILE A 474 -9.62 26.70 -21.26
CA ILE A 474 -9.42 27.84 -22.17
C ILE A 474 -10.75 28.54 -22.47
N ILE A 475 -11.80 27.78 -22.81
CA ILE A 475 -13.12 28.35 -23.14
C ILE A 475 -13.67 29.15 -21.96
N VAL A 476 -13.62 28.58 -20.75
CA VAL A 476 -14.11 29.23 -19.52
C VAL A 476 -13.32 30.50 -19.21
N ASN A 477 -11.98 30.45 -19.29
CA ASN A 477 -11.14 31.63 -19.06
C ASN A 477 -11.41 32.74 -20.09
N VAL A 478 -11.55 32.39 -21.37
CA VAL A 478 -11.87 33.36 -22.43
C VAL A 478 -13.23 34.01 -22.17
N PHE A 479 -14.25 33.21 -21.83
CA PHE A 479 -15.59 33.73 -21.53
C PHE A 479 -15.58 34.73 -20.36
N ILE A 480 -14.97 34.37 -19.23
CA ILE A 480 -14.89 35.22 -18.05
C ILE A 480 -14.09 36.49 -18.33
N LEU A 481 -12.98 36.39 -19.06
CA LEU A 481 -12.15 37.53 -19.43
C LEU A 481 -12.93 38.51 -20.31
N LEU A 482 -13.67 38.02 -21.31
CA LEU A 482 -14.46 38.86 -22.21
C LEU A 482 -15.65 39.51 -21.50
N TYR A 483 -16.34 38.77 -20.65
CA TYR A 483 -17.55 39.25 -19.98
C TYR A 483 -17.22 40.19 -18.79
N TYR A 484 -16.28 39.82 -17.93
CA TYR A 484 -15.94 40.54 -16.70
C TYR A 484 -14.69 41.44 -16.79
N ARG A 485 -13.94 41.42 -17.90
CA ARG A 485 -12.77 42.28 -18.14
C ARG A 485 -11.72 42.19 -17.01
N VAL A 486 -11.54 43.25 -16.23
CA VAL A 486 -10.51 43.31 -15.17
C VAL A 486 -10.87 42.39 -14.00
N ALA A 487 -12.14 42.33 -13.62
CA ALA A 487 -12.61 41.31 -12.66
C ALA A 487 -12.41 39.89 -13.23
N GLY A 488 -12.50 39.76 -14.55
CA GLY A 488 -12.19 38.51 -15.25
C GLY A 488 -10.73 38.07 -15.04
N ILE A 489 -9.76 38.98 -15.11
CA ILE A 489 -8.34 38.67 -14.83
C ILE A 489 -8.16 38.15 -13.39
N ILE A 490 -8.86 38.75 -12.42
CA ILE A 490 -8.82 38.30 -11.01
C ILE A 490 -9.36 36.87 -10.90
N ALA A 491 -10.48 36.57 -11.57
CA ALA A 491 -11.01 35.20 -11.60
C ALA A 491 -10.05 34.21 -12.25
N VAL A 492 -9.36 34.57 -13.34
CA VAL A 492 -8.34 33.72 -13.98
C VAL A 492 -7.20 33.41 -12.99
N ILE A 493 -6.71 34.41 -12.26
CA ILE A 493 -5.66 34.22 -11.24
C ILE A 493 -6.15 33.30 -10.12
N ALA A 494 -7.36 33.53 -9.60
CA ALA A 494 -7.96 32.69 -8.55
C ALA A 494 -8.13 31.23 -9.02
N LEU A 495 -8.61 31.02 -10.25
CA LEU A 495 -8.81 29.70 -10.84
C LEU A 495 -7.48 28.95 -11.04
N PHE A 496 -6.44 29.63 -11.53
CA PHE A 496 -5.12 29.04 -11.68
C PHE A 496 -4.53 28.64 -10.33
N LEU A 497 -4.64 29.53 -9.33
CA LEU A 497 -4.21 29.22 -7.96
C LEU A 497 -4.99 28.07 -7.34
N ASN A 498 -6.29 27.98 -7.63
CA ASN A 498 -7.12 26.86 -7.17
C ASN A 498 -6.58 25.52 -7.68
N MET A 499 -6.27 25.44 -8.98
CA MET A 499 -5.69 24.24 -9.58
C MET A 499 -4.35 23.85 -8.95
N VAL A 500 -3.47 24.83 -8.69
CA VAL A 500 -2.17 24.58 -8.03
C VAL A 500 -2.37 24.06 -6.60
N ILE A 501 -3.25 24.69 -5.81
CA ILE A 501 -3.50 24.29 -4.42
C ILE A 501 -4.18 22.92 -4.35
N LEU A 502 -5.18 22.67 -5.20
CA LEU A 502 -5.89 21.39 -5.25
C LEU A 502 -4.95 20.24 -5.60
N THR A 503 -4.12 20.41 -6.64
CA THR A 503 -3.16 19.38 -7.06
C THR A 503 -2.12 19.13 -5.97
N ALA A 504 -1.62 20.18 -5.31
CA ALA A 504 -0.68 20.06 -4.20
C ALA A 504 -1.30 19.30 -3.01
N LEU A 505 -2.57 19.55 -2.71
CA LEU A 505 -3.28 18.90 -1.61
C LEU A 505 -3.50 17.41 -1.88
N LEU A 506 -3.91 17.06 -3.11
CA LEU A 506 -4.05 15.65 -3.51
C LEU A 506 -2.70 14.91 -3.47
N SER A 507 -1.62 15.59 -3.87
CA SER A 507 -0.26 15.07 -3.80
C SER A 507 0.21 14.82 -2.35
N LEU A 508 -0.15 15.70 -1.41
CA LEU A 508 0.20 15.57 0.01
C LEU A 508 -0.52 14.39 0.69
N LEU A 509 -1.74 14.11 0.23
CA LEU A 509 -2.58 13.02 0.74
C LEU A 509 -2.25 11.66 0.12
N GLU A 510 -1.23 11.60 -0.76
CA GLU A 510 -0.90 10.41 -1.57
C GLU A 510 -2.11 9.86 -2.32
N PHE A 511 -2.97 10.77 -2.79
CA PHE A 511 -4.24 10.40 -3.40
C PHE A 511 -4.04 9.71 -4.74
N THR A 512 -4.76 8.61 -4.92
CA THR A 512 -4.81 7.85 -6.17
C THR A 512 -5.91 8.37 -7.08
N LEU A 513 -5.50 9.04 -8.16
CA LEU A 513 -6.38 9.64 -9.14
C LEU A 513 -7.02 8.55 -10.02
N THR A 514 -8.32 8.31 -9.83
CA THR A 514 -9.13 7.41 -10.68
C THR A 514 -9.81 8.19 -11.81
N LEU A 515 -10.44 7.49 -12.75
CA LEU A 515 -11.18 8.14 -13.85
C LEU A 515 -12.39 8.94 -13.33
N PRO A 516 -13.19 8.45 -12.35
CA PRO A 516 -14.18 9.29 -11.68
C PRO A 516 -13.54 10.41 -10.85
N GLY A 517 -12.41 10.18 -10.16
CA GLY A 517 -11.68 11.26 -9.49
C GLY A 517 -11.30 12.40 -10.46
N PHE A 518 -10.89 12.05 -11.67
CA PHE A 518 -10.61 13.02 -12.73
C PHE A 518 -11.87 13.79 -13.17
N ALA A 519 -13.03 13.13 -13.24
CA ALA A 519 -14.30 13.82 -13.47
C ALA A 519 -14.65 14.80 -12.33
N GLY A 520 -14.32 14.47 -11.09
CA GLY A 520 -14.47 15.36 -9.94
C GLY A 520 -13.59 16.61 -10.03
N LEU A 521 -12.37 16.48 -10.56
CA LEU A 521 -11.49 17.62 -10.88
C LEU A 521 -12.09 18.51 -11.97
N ILE A 522 -12.63 17.92 -13.05
CA ILE A 522 -13.31 18.67 -14.13
C ILE A 522 -14.52 19.45 -13.57
N LEU A 523 -15.35 18.78 -12.77
CA LEU A 523 -16.53 19.39 -12.17
C LEU A 523 -16.14 20.56 -11.25
N THR A 524 -15.10 20.35 -10.43
CA THR A 524 -14.54 21.40 -9.57
C THR A 524 -14.07 22.60 -10.37
N LEU A 525 -13.43 22.39 -11.52
CA LEU A 525 -12.97 23.49 -12.38
C LEU A 525 -14.15 24.37 -12.84
N GLY A 526 -15.27 23.75 -13.21
CA GLY A 526 -16.49 24.47 -13.58
C GLY A 526 -17.08 25.26 -12.40
N MET A 527 -17.19 24.63 -11.23
CA MET A 527 -17.75 25.26 -10.04
C MET A 527 -16.84 26.34 -9.44
N ALA A 528 -15.52 26.25 -9.62
CA ALA A 528 -14.57 27.25 -9.11
C ALA A 528 -14.76 28.64 -9.70
N VAL A 529 -15.42 28.73 -10.85
CA VAL A 529 -15.78 29.99 -11.49
C VAL A 529 -17.07 30.57 -10.92
N ASP A 530 -18.01 29.72 -10.51
CA ASP A 530 -19.36 30.12 -10.11
C ASP A 530 -19.35 31.08 -8.91
N ALA A 531 -18.53 30.77 -7.89
CA ALA A 531 -18.34 31.64 -6.73
C ALA A 531 -17.84 33.05 -7.12
N ASN A 532 -16.93 33.14 -8.10
CA ASN A 532 -16.45 34.43 -8.60
C ASN A 532 -17.56 35.19 -9.36
N VAL A 533 -18.39 34.49 -10.14
CA VAL A 533 -19.54 35.10 -10.85
C VAL A 533 -20.53 35.72 -9.88
N ILE A 534 -20.91 34.99 -8.81
CA ILE A 534 -21.84 35.49 -7.78
C ILE A 534 -21.30 36.76 -7.12
N ILE A 535 -20.01 36.76 -6.75
CA ILE A 535 -19.36 37.93 -6.15
C ILE A 535 -19.37 39.09 -7.14
N PHE A 536 -19.01 38.85 -8.41
CA PHE A 536 -18.86 39.93 -9.39
C PHE A 536 -20.19 40.56 -9.76
N GLU A 537 -21.26 39.78 -9.91
CA GLU A 537 -22.59 40.34 -10.13
C GLU A 537 -23.08 41.11 -8.90
N ARG A 538 -22.81 40.65 -7.68
CA ARG A 538 -23.17 41.41 -6.48
C ARG A 538 -22.40 42.72 -6.39
N ILE A 539 -21.08 42.73 -6.63
CA ILE A 539 -20.30 43.98 -6.69
C ILE A 539 -20.85 44.90 -7.79
N ARG A 540 -21.23 44.35 -8.94
CA ARG A 540 -21.81 45.11 -10.06
C ARG A 540 -23.16 45.74 -9.71
N GLU A 541 -24.00 45.04 -8.95
CA GLU A 541 -25.26 45.55 -8.41
C GLU A 541 -25.00 46.72 -7.44
N GLU A 542 -24.10 46.54 -6.49
CA GLU A 542 -23.73 47.58 -5.51
C GLU A 542 -23.10 48.83 -6.17
N LEU A 543 -22.35 48.65 -7.26
CA LEU A 543 -21.83 49.75 -8.08
C LEU A 543 -22.92 50.47 -8.88
N ARG A 544 -23.96 49.76 -9.34
CA ARG A 544 -25.11 50.36 -10.01
C ARG A 544 -25.96 51.18 -9.04
N ASP A 545 -26.02 50.77 -7.78
CA ASP A 545 -26.64 51.52 -6.68
C ASP A 545 -25.83 52.76 -6.25
N GLY A 546 -24.70 53.04 -6.91
CA GLY A 546 -23.91 54.25 -6.72
C GLY A 546 -22.92 54.20 -5.55
N LYS A 547 -22.71 53.03 -4.93
CA LYS A 547 -21.72 52.88 -3.86
C LYS A 547 -20.30 53.09 -4.40
N SER A 548 -19.40 53.57 -3.53
CA SER A 548 -17.98 53.69 -3.86
C SER A 548 -17.37 52.29 -4.06
N ILE A 549 -16.28 52.19 -4.82
CA ILE A 549 -15.68 50.90 -5.19
C ILE A 549 -15.30 50.07 -3.97
N GLN A 550 -14.64 50.67 -2.98
CA GLN A 550 -14.23 49.98 -1.75
C GLN A 550 -15.45 49.42 -1.00
N VAL A 551 -16.51 50.23 -0.86
CA VAL A 551 -17.75 49.82 -0.18
C VAL A 551 -18.51 48.77 -0.99
N ALA A 552 -18.53 48.88 -2.32
CA ALA A 552 -19.18 47.91 -3.20
C ALA A 552 -18.45 46.56 -3.18
N ILE A 553 -17.12 46.55 -3.13
CA ILE A 553 -16.31 45.33 -2.95
C ILE A 553 -16.61 44.72 -1.58
N GLU A 554 -16.50 45.49 -0.50
CA GLU A 554 -16.73 44.99 0.86
C GLU A 554 -18.16 44.43 1.02
N SER A 555 -19.17 45.20 0.63
CA SER A 555 -20.59 44.81 0.64
C SER A 555 -20.86 43.58 -0.25
N GLY A 556 -20.22 43.53 -1.44
CA GLY A 556 -20.35 42.42 -2.37
C GLY A 556 -19.83 41.11 -1.79
N PHE A 557 -18.61 41.12 -1.25
CA PHE A 557 -18.03 39.93 -0.61
C PHE A 557 -18.81 39.50 0.64
N ASP A 558 -19.24 40.45 1.48
CA ASP A 558 -19.93 40.12 2.73
C ASP A 558 -21.34 39.56 2.47
N SER A 559 -22.05 40.08 1.47
CA SER A 559 -23.38 39.59 1.07
C SER A 559 -23.29 38.23 0.37
N SER A 560 -22.33 38.06 -0.55
CA SER A 560 -22.16 36.81 -1.30
C SER A 560 -21.58 35.67 -0.46
N PHE A 561 -20.91 35.96 0.67
CA PHE A 561 -20.28 34.95 1.52
C PHE A 561 -21.25 33.85 1.94
N TRP A 562 -22.42 34.23 2.47
CA TRP A 562 -23.41 33.26 2.96
C TRP A 562 -24.04 32.45 1.84
N THR A 563 -24.33 33.07 0.69
CA THR A 563 -24.85 32.37 -0.49
C THR A 563 -23.86 31.33 -1.03
N ILE A 564 -22.57 31.68 -1.08
CA ILE A 564 -21.52 30.78 -1.56
C ILE A 564 -21.28 29.66 -0.55
N LEU A 565 -21.23 29.98 0.75
CA LEU A 565 -21.07 29.00 1.80
C LEU A 565 -22.22 27.98 1.77
N ASP A 566 -23.47 28.43 1.68
CA ASP A 566 -24.65 27.57 1.64
C ASP A 566 -24.65 26.62 0.42
N ALA A 567 -24.38 27.15 -0.77
CA ALA A 567 -24.30 26.37 -2.00
C ALA A 567 -23.17 25.32 -1.99
N ASN A 568 -22.01 25.65 -1.41
CA ASN A 568 -20.90 24.70 -1.32
C ASN A 568 -21.08 23.70 -0.17
N VAL A 569 -21.64 24.11 0.98
CA VAL A 569 -21.84 23.21 2.14
C VAL A 569 -22.81 22.09 1.81
N THR A 570 -23.90 22.37 1.09
CA THR A 570 -24.83 21.34 0.63
C THR A 570 -24.13 20.29 -0.25
N THR A 571 -23.26 20.73 -1.16
CA THR A 571 -22.46 19.84 -2.02
C THR A 571 -21.36 19.11 -1.24
N LEU A 572 -20.74 19.76 -0.24
CA LEU A 572 -19.76 19.13 0.65
C LEU A 572 -20.41 18.00 1.46
N ILE A 573 -21.64 18.18 1.94
CA ILE A 573 -22.39 17.11 2.61
C ILE A 573 -22.60 15.93 1.65
N THR A 574 -22.98 16.18 0.39
CA THR A 574 -23.07 15.13 -0.62
C THR A 574 -21.74 14.41 -0.83
N ALA A 575 -20.63 15.15 -0.93
CA ALA A 575 -19.30 14.56 -1.07
C ALA A 575 -18.94 13.67 0.13
N VAL A 576 -19.24 14.10 1.36
CA VAL A 576 -19.01 13.30 2.57
C VAL A 576 -19.84 12.00 2.55
N ILE A 577 -21.11 12.08 2.16
CA ILE A 577 -21.98 10.89 2.03
C ILE A 577 -21.43 9.93 0.97
N LEU A 578 -21.03 10.45 -0.21
CA LEU A 578 -20.44 9.63 -1.27
C LEU A 578 -19.12 9.00 -0.86
N TYR A 579 -18.34 9.64 0.01
CA TYR A 579 -17.10 9.07 0.53
C TYR A 579 -17.36 7.88 1.47
N TYR A 580 -18.32 8.00 2.40
CA TYR A 580 -18.62 6.92 3.35
C TYR A 580 -19.42 5.76 2.72
N ASN A 581 -20.30 6.06 1.76
CA ASN A 581 -21.22 5.08 1.18
C ASN A 581 -20.80 4.61 -0.22
N GLY A 582 -19.87 5.29 -0.88
CA GLY A 582 -19.39 4.92 -2.20
C GLY A 582 -18.28 3.89 -2.14
N ASP A 583 -18.14 3.11 -3.21
CA ASP A 583 -17.05 2.14 -3.36
C ASP A 583 -15.93 2.71 -4.22
N GLY A 584 -14.68 2.42 -3.86
CA GLY A 584 -13.44 2.69 -4.61
C GLY A 584 -13.46 3.93 -5.52
N PRO A 585 -13.85 3.82 -6.80
CA PRO A 585 -13.91 4.96 -7.72
C PRO A 585 -14.81 6.13 -7.27
N ILE A 586 -15.96 5.85 -6.64
CA ILE A 586 -16.89 6.88 -6.14
C ILE A 586 -16.26 7.64 -4.97
N GLN A 587 -15.51 6.96 -4.10
CA GLN A 587 -14.75 7.61 -3.01
C GLN A 587 -13.69 8.56 -3.57
N GLY A 588 -13.05 8.19 -4.68
CA GLY A 588 -12.10 9.04 -5.39
C GLY A 588 -12.77 10.31 -5.95
N PHE A 589 -13.94 10.17 -6.59
CA PHE A 589 -14.74 11.32 -7.02
C PHE A 589 -15.14 12.21 -5.84
N ALA A 590 -15.62 11.62 -4.74
CA ALA A 590 -16.03 12.34 -3.55
C ALA A 590 -14.91 13.17 -2.92
N LEU A 591 -13.70 12.60 -2.79
CA LEU A 591 -12.54 13.32 -2.23
C LEU A 591 -12.09 14.48 -3.11
N THR A 592 -11.99 14.26 -4.43
CA THR A 592 -11.62 15.33 -5.37
C THR A 592 -12.64 16.47 -5.38
N LEU A 593 -13.93 16.14 -5.32
CA LEU A 593 -15.03 17.10 -5.18
C LEU A 593 -14.93 17.88 -3.86
N PHE A 594 -14.73 17.18 -2.73
CA PHE A 594 -14.65 17.80 -1.41
C PHE A 594 -13.50 18.81 -1.33
N PHE A 595 -12.28 18.37 -1.65
CA PHE A 595 -11.12 19.26 -1.61
C PHE A 595 -11.20 20.34 -2.68
N GLY A 596 -11.78 20.04 -3.83
CA GLY A 596 -12.06 21.00 -4.88
C GLY A 596 -12.95 22.16 -4.43
N LEU A 597 -14.04 21.85 -3.74
CA LEU A 597 -14.95 22.86 -3.17
C LEU A 597 -14.26 23.70 -2.09
N VAL A 598 -13.54 23.06 -1.16
CA VAL A 598 -12.83 23.78 -0.08
C VAL A 598 -11.77 24.74 -0.64
N THR A 599 -10.95 24.27 -1.59
CA THR A 599 -9.91 25.08 -2.23
C THR A 599 -10.51 26.19 -3.10
N SER A 600 -11.60 25.89 -3.81
CA SER A 600 -12.38 26.86 -4.59
C SER A 600 -12.91 27.99 -3.71
N MET A 601 -13.55 27.68 -2.59
CA MET A 601 -14.06 28.68 -1.65
C MET A 601 -12.94 29.55 -1.09
N TYR A 602 -11.80 28.95 -0.73
CA TYR A 602 -10.63 29.71 -0.27
C TYR A 602 -10.14 30.69 -1.34
N THR A 603 -9.97 30.24 -2.58
CA THR A 603 -9.50 31.11 -3.66
C THR A 603 -10.51 32.20 -4.01
N ALA A 604 -11.80 31.87 -4.11
CA ALA A 604 -12.84 32.84 -4.43
C ALA A 604 -13.05 33.89 -3.32
N LEU A 605 -13.09 33.49 -2.03
CA LEU A 605 -13.42 34.40 -0.93
C LEU A 605 -12.21 35.15 -0.39
N TYR A 606 -11.03 34.54 -0.39
CA TYR A 606 -9.83 35.11 0.21
C TYR A 606 -8.88 35.71 -0.84
N VAL A 607 -8.54 34.93 -1.88
CA VAL A 607 -7.59 35.36 -2.90
C VAL A 607 -8.18 36.41 -3.83
N SER A 608 -9.42 36.22 -4.31
CA SER A 608 -10.07 37.23 -5.14
C SER A 608 -10.29 38.54 -4.37
N LYS A 609 -10.73 38.48 -3.09
CA LYS A 609 -10.89 39.68 -2.24
C LYS A 609 -9.56 40.43 -2.08
N TYR A 610 -8.48 39.71 -1.79
CA TYR A 610 -7.15 40.30 -1.73
C TYR A 610 -6.74 40.98 -3.04
N CYS A 611 -6.99 40.35 -4.18
CA CYS A 611 -6.68 40.95 -5.49
C CYS A 611 -7.48 42.23 -5.71
N PHE A 612 -8.77 42.26 -5.35
CA PHE A 612 -9.58 43.48 -5.41
C PHE A 612 -9.09 44.58 -4.48
N ASP A 613 -8.74 44.24 -3.23
CA ASP A 613 -8.22 45.20 -2.25
C ASP A 613 -6.91 45.84 -2.75
N VAL A 614 -5.98 45.03 -3.27
CA VAL A 614 -4.71 45.51 -3.85
C VAL A 614 -4.96 46.42 -5.06
N LEU A 615 -5.93 46.05 -5.90
CA LEU A 615 -6.26 46.83 -7.10
C LEU A 615 -6.93 48.17 -6.76
N ALA A 616 -7.77 48.20 -5.71
CA ALA A 616 -8.45 49.39 -5.23
C ALA A 616 -7.52 50.33 -4.46
N ASP A 617 -6.75 49.79 -3.50
CA ASP A 617 -5.92 50.58 -2.58
C ASP A 617 -4.51 50.86 -3.11
N GLY A 618 -3.89 49.88 -3.79
CA GLY A 618 -2.49 49.95 -4.23
C GLY A 618 -2.29 50.67 -5.57
N LEU A 619 -3.24 50.53 -6.51
CA LEU A 619 -3.17 51.15 -7.85
C LEU A 619 -4.03 52.41 -7.98
N GLY A 620 -4.77 52.79 -6.94
CA GLY A 620 -5.58 54.02 -6.92
C GLY A 620 -6.67 54.06 -8.00
N MET A 621 -7.15 52.90 -8.45
CA MET A 621 -8.10 52.81 -9.54
C MET A 621 -9.48 53.33 -9.12
N LYS A 622 -9.87 54.49 -9.69
CA LYS A 622 -11.19 55.12 -9.48
C LYS A 622 -12.33 54.42 -10.24
N TRP A 623 -12.05 53.37 -11.01
CA TRP A 623 -13.04 52.62 -11.79
C TRP A 623 -12.56 51.20 -12.06
N ILE A 624 -13.42 50.22 -11.78
CA ILE A 624 -13.19 48.81 -12.17
C ILE A 624 -14.17 48.50 -13.31
N PRO A 625 -13.68 48.17 -14.52
CA PRO A 625 -14.53 47.62 -15.57
C PRO A 625 -15.01 46.24 -15.15
N ILE A 626 -16.18 46.19 -14.50
CA ILE A 626 -16.97 44.98 -14.31
C ILE A 626 -18.14 45.12 -15.29
N GLY A 627 -18.21 44.24 -16.30
CA GLY A 627 -19.07 44.31 -17.49
C GLY A 627 -20.16 45.38 -17.50
N GLY A 628 -20.17 46.30 -18.46
CA GLY A 628 -21.33 47.17 -18.73
C GLY A 628 -21.69 48.27 -17.73
N VAL A 629 -21.01 48.45 -16.59
CA VAL A 629 -21.23 49.63 -15.73
C VAL A 629 -20.39 50.80 -16.24
N LYS A 630 -20.95 51.60 -17.16
CA LYS A 630 -20.40 52.91 -17.52
C LYS A 630 -20.88 53.93 -16.50
N ARG A 631 -19.96 54.73 -15.99
CA ARG A 631 -20.26 55.90 -15.14
C ARG A 631 -21.26 56.78 -15.88
N GLU A 632 -22.47 56.97 -15.34
CA GLU A 632 -23.21 58.19 -15.68
C GLU A 632 -22.35 59.35 -15.20
N LYS A 633 -21.89 60.16 -16.16
CA LYS A 633 -21.22 61.42 -15.88
C LYS A 633 -22.28 62.33 -15.24
N ASN A 634 -22.42 62.29 -13.92
CA ASN A 634 -23.06 63.39 -13.22
C ASN A 634 -22.18 64.63 -13.43
N LYS A 635 -22.76 65.59 -14.16
CA LYS A 635 -22.31 66.97 -14.28
C LYS A 635 -22.35 67.67 -12.93
#